data_AF-A0A120G6P0-F1
#
_entry.id   AF-A0A120G6P0-F1
#
_cell.length_a   1.000
_cell.length_b   1.000
_cell.length_c   1.000
_cell.angle_alpha   90.00
_cell.angle_beta   90.00
_cell.angle_gamma   90.00
#
_symmetry.space_group_name_H-M   'P 1'
#
loop_
_entity.id
_entity.type
_entity.pdbx_description
1 polymer ?
#
loop_
_entity_poly.entity_id
_entity_poly.type
_entity_poly.pdbx_seq_one_letter_code
_entity_poly.pdbx_strand_id
1 'polypeptide(L)'
;MARADQVVTGVLRCKAEEIPISAKSGETIHLDNLKACDYQLVMNPAGGFVPLNTPRIVSFQREEGEEQAVTLKYRPPVQVGRLSGLPGVKIELFAQGLIQPRQMAMGKDVLYVGSSAIPSYVYDGKIADMIYALPLDNAGKPTGIYVIASGLEEPHGVVYRDGDLYYSTTGGLYRLRDADAHYKDPSPERVFKFPADDAPFPLPSVASGSSTRFWHMKHPLHFNPLDPADTGLYTAVGIPCNLCMIPPDPRYGTLLRYDTVTGKAQILAKGVRNSVGFDWNPQTGEIWFTDNNRQGYPNPDEINRISGPNQHFGVPYLFGKGTPGFTDEEFGNPAVIQPPLVQGAIVSDKSRQQIDPKDYVPAAFELGTNTAPLGLKFWSGYPARTRSQNMLVAVHGAGTAERPGMDVRLVSIQDGTRVVNQIPLINGFIQDPLRFDVYCLDDSCIGRPADFLALPDNSLLISDDVAGVIYRVSYDPAGLPNTELTLRPALAPTPELENEMISGTLIAPGGNTRQFHTSLNPADSYAALVLKGLPHGAYQVRLNDVKNWIPQTRNTSLTLSADDNKYVLNMQYRERPIKLDVNITVLAPSKPASVTDPTWHFTLKLKGSTSTEPKVVQVPWGESVTELLDYGDYEVIYPFYPQELPQPEQVVLRINEESQDEQLAPISYRHEPKLGETVLAESCTKCHAVEFFNNLGMAVVWSAAGQDALVRQIQSMPVAGHCDATCATEISKHLFEVVWAPYLSPNEAHGKRQLRLLTRDEYAASVKDILGVEVNTQKLPADKSEKDFKFPGEASKGLLQAEDIKQLYGMAVSIAEQVAPQRVKRFKSTAGTLEVSALGYQVFRRPLSPSELSRYQAVLDEHGERALIAALLLSPNFLYRSELGQVVAGQADVYKLTPYETATALSYTYQGTTPDAQLLAKAERNELQTVQQISAEIDRMMRSERGLEQFNRFISYYIKTQRGVQEKPGLSAQMIQLMTQEQALLTRHVMLDGKGTLDELFNPGVTFLNKALAEHYGIGGVTGDTLHKVAVDEKRGGLLHLGLFQASTSDYQVTSLVKRGIAIREQLFCREFGAPVEAEPTEPAYPARAISTRERWDLINGEQASGGRCWQCHQYMNDTGASMEHYDAAGRYRQQEPAYNYAQFPVQLPIKASGPFIGVDGAVPIDDVRGISKLIAHNSASLFCMADSYFRFASGNKSDESTSATVKALVDGLKGNGSLPGMLRTLGTSNAFQFKTQRD
;
A
#
# COMPACT_ATOMS: atom_id res chain seq x y z
N MET A 1 17.48 18.68 5.09
CA MET A 1 18.25 19.09 6.28
C MET A 1 18.37 20.61 6.25
N ALA A 2 17.79 21.32 7.22
CA ALA A 2 18.07 22.75 7.40
C ALA A 2 19.49 22.91 7.98
N ARG A 3 20.15 24.05 7.72
CA ARG A 3 21.44 24.37 8.33
C ARG A 3 21.28 24.44 9.86
N ALA A 4 22.19 23.83 10.61
CA ALA A 4 22.09 23.67 12.08
C ALA A 4 21.97 25.00 12.87
N ASP A 5 22.24 26.15 12.26
CA ASP A 5 22.16 27.48 12.88
C ASP A 5 20.94 28.32 12.42
N GLN A 6 20.02 27.74 11.66
CA GLN A 6 18.84 28.45 11.15
C GLN A 6 17.89 28.79 12.31
N VAL A 7 17.59 30.07 12.54
CA VAL A 7 16.52 30.47 13.46
C VAL A 7 15.17 30.22 12.79
N VAL A 8 14.32 29.44 13.47
CA VAL A 8 12.92 29.19 13.10
C VAL A 8 12.02 29.99 14.05
N THR A 9 10.98 30.61 13.51
CA THR A 9 10.02 31.39 14.29
C THR A 9 8.60 30.91 14.04
N GLY A 10 7.72 31.16 14.99
CA GLY A 10 6.31 30.80 14.89
C GLY A 10 5.52 31.42 16.02
N VAL A 11 4.32 30.90 16.21
CA VAL A 11 3.40 31.38 17.23
C VAL A 11 2.51 30.23 17.69
N LEU A 12 2.28 30.19 19.00
CA LEU A 12 1.30 29.34 19.64
C LEU A 12 0.14 30.23 20.09
N ARG A 13 -1.08 29.95 19.62
CA ARG A 13 -2.25 30.79 19.90
C ARG A 13 -3.33 30.04 20.64
N CYS A 14 -3.93 30.66 21.64
CA CYS A 14 -5.17 30.18 22.28
C CYS A 14 -6.14 31.35 22.35
N LYS A 15 -7.22 31.30 21.56
CA LYS A 15 -8.15 32.43 21.40
C LYS A 15 -7.36 33.71 21.04
N ALA A 16 -7.54 34.79 21.79
CA ALA A 16 -6.82 36.05 21.60
C ALA A 16 -5.38 36.07 22.18
N GLU A 17 -4.95 35.05 22.93
CA GLU A 17 -3.60 34.97 23.49
C GLU A 17 -2.61 34.45 22.43
N GLU A 18 -1.54 35.20 22.16
CA GLU A 18 -0.47 34.82 21.23
C GLU A 18 0.87 34.71 21.96
N ILE A 19 1.51 33.55 21.85
CA ILE A 19 2.82 33.25 22.44
C ILE A 19 3.82 33.09 21.28
N PRO A 20 4.75 34.04 21.07
CA PRO A 20 5.75 33.93 20.01
C PRO A 20 6.74 32.82 20.33
N ILE A 21 7.11 32.06 19.30
CA ILE A 21 8.10 30.98 19.36
C ILE A 21 9.31 31.39 18.51
N SER A 22 10.51 31.21 19.05
CA SER A 22 11.77 31.37 18.31
C SER A 22 12.81 30.39 18.86
N ALA A 23 13.43 29.60 17.98
CA ALA A 23 14.44 28.61 18.35
C ALA A 23 15.43 28.39 17.20
N LYS A 24 16.60 27.82 17.48
CA LYS A 24 17.49 27.31 16.42
C LYS A 24 17.04 25.93 15.93
N SER A 25 17.29 25.62 14.67
CA SER A 25 17.02 24.30 14.11
C SER A 25 17.75 23.20 14.89
N GLY A 26 17.01 22.22 15.44
CA GLY A 26 17.55 21.14 16.27
C GLY A 26 17.55 21.42 17.77
N GLU A 27 17.19 22.63 18.18
CA GLU A 27 16.97 23.00 19.58
C GLU A 27 15.58 22.53 20.05
N THR A 28 15.49 22.15 21.32
CA THR A 28 14.21 21.91 22.00
C THR A 28 13.93 23.09 22.91
N ILE A 29 12.74 23.68 22.76
CA ILE A 29 12.25 24.71 23.67
C ILE A 29 11.19 24.13 24.59
N HIS A 30 11.21 24.53 25.85
CA HIS A 30 10.20 24.16 26.83
C HIS A 30 9.30 25.39 27.08
N LEU A 31 7.98 25.20 26.93
CA LEU A 31 6.97 26.21 27.22
C LEU A 31 6.14 25.71 28.40
N ASP A 32 6.41 26.27 29.58
CA ASP A 32 5.78 25.85 30.83
C ASP A 32 4.57 26.73 31.17
N ASN A 33 3.70 26.24 32.06
CA ASN A 33 2.54 26.95 32.60
C ASN A 33 1.50 27.40 31.54
N LEU A 34 1.36 26.63 30.46
CA LEU A 34 0.27 26.81 29.51
C LEU A 34 -1.09 26.50 30.17
N LYS A 35 -2.10 27.30 29.84
CA LYS A 35 -3.47 27.10 30.36
C LYS A 35 -4.17 25.98 29.59
N ALA A 36 -5.23 25.39 30.16
CA ALA A 36 -6.06 24.45 29.42
C ALA A 36 -6.69 25.12 28.19
N CYS A 37 -6.30 24.70 26.99
CA CYS A 37 -6.76 25.24 25.72
C CYS A 37 -6.37 24.34 24.53
N ASP A 38 -7.06 24.53 23.41
CA ASP A 38 -6.66 24.03 22.10
C ASP A 38 -5.76 25.07 21.42
N TYR A 39 -4.45 24.91 21.57
CA TYR A 39 -3.49 25.85 21.02
C TYR A 39 -3.24 25.61 19.52
N GLN A 40 -3.30 26.67 18.72
CA GLN A 40 -2.92 26.68 17.32
C GLN A 40 -1.41 26.93 17.21
N LEU A 41 -0.65 25.92 16.83
CA LEU A 41 0.77 26.05 16.53
C LEU A 41 0.97 26.34 15.04
N VAL A 42 1.49 27.53 14.72
CA VAL A 42 1.78 27.97 13.36
C VAL A 42 3.22 28.44 13.25
N MET A 43 4.01 27.78 12.41
CA MET A 43 5.40 28.17 12.16
C MET A 43 5.53 29.02 10.90
N ASN A 44 6.59 29.83 10.85
CA ASN A 44 6.93 30.68 9.71
C ASN A 44 7.97 30.02 8.81
N PRO A 45 8.03 30.35 7.51
CA PRO A 45 9.16 29.98 6.65
C PRO A 45 10.50 30.47 7.20
N ALA A 46 11.55 29.66 7.04
CA ALA A 46 12.89 29.96 7.52
C ALA A 46 13.96 29.40 6.57
N GLY A 47 14.94 30.23 6.19
CA GLY A 47 16.12 29.75 5.44
C GLY A 47 15.85 29.25 4.04
N GLY A 48 14.78 29.70 3.40
CA GLY A 48 14.34 29.13 2.12
C GLY A 48 13.70 27.75 2.28
N PHE A 49 13.17 27.41 3.45
CA PHE A 49 12.32 26.25 3.70
C PHE A 49 10.96 26.68 4.25
N VAL A 50 9.96 25.85 4.02
CA VAL A 50 8.57 26.05 4.49
C VAL A 50 8.21 25.00 5.53
N PRO A 51 7.40 25.34 6.55
CA PRO A 51 6.89 24.36 7.50
C PRO A 51 6.12 23.25 6.78
N LEU A 52 6.36 22.01 7.20
CA LEU A 52 5.72 20.82 6.63
C LEU A 52 4.56 20.32 7.49
N ASN A 53 4.66 20.50 8.81
CA ASN A 53 3.78 19.80 9.75
C ASN A 53 3.03 20.75 10.71
N THR A 54 2.91 22.03 10.33
CA THR A 54 2.07 23.06 10.96
C THR A 54 1.33 23.83 9.87
N PRO A 55 0.13 24.39 10.07
CA PRO A 55 -0.61 24.52 11.34
C PRO A 55 -0.98 23.17 12.01
N ARG A 56 -1.04 23.14 13.34
CA ARG A 56 -1.50 21.99 14.13
C ARG A 56 -2.17 22.46 15.41
N ILE A 57 -3.20 21.74 15.86
CA ILE A 57 -3.79 21.93 17.19
C ILE A 57 -3.04 21.09 18.23
N VAL A 58 -2.71 21.71 19.36
CA VAL A 58 -2.11 21.09 20.54
C VAL A 58 -3.06 21.32 21.72
N SER A 59 -3.74 20.26 22.15
CA SER A 59 -4.79 20.33 23.15
C SER A 59 -4.28 20.02 24.55
N PHE A 60 -4.64 20.86 25.52
CA PHE A 60 -4.44 20.63 26.94
C PHE A 60 -5.81 20.65 27.65
N GLN A 61 -6.20 19.53 28.26
CA GLN A 61 -7.58 19.31 28.72
C GLN A 61 -7.73 19.36 30.25
N ARG A 62 -6.64 19.30 31.01
CA ARG A 62 -6.67 19.24 32.49
C ARG A 62 -5.76 20.28 33.14
N GLU A 63 -6.14 20.72 34.35
CA GLU A 63 -5.32 21.63 35.17
C GLU A 63 -4.17 20.91 35.91
N GLU A 64 -4.17 19.57 35.96
CA GLU A 64 -3.25 18.75 36.78
C GLU A 64 -1.84 18.53 36.16
N GLY A 65 -1.51 19.25 35.08
CA GLY A 65 -0.22 19.18 34.39
C GLY A 65 -0.18 18.09 33.30
N GLU A 66 -0.23 18.50 32.04
CA GLU A 66 -0.07 17.65 30.86
C GLU A 66 1.15 18.11 30.04
N GLU A 67 1.99 17.17 29.60
CA GLU A 67 3.14 17.46 28.73
C GLU A 67 2.85 17.01 27.30
N GLN A 68 3.13 17.90 26.32
CA GLN A 68 2.96 17.63 24.90
C GLN A 68 4.28 17.92 24.17
N ALA A 69 4.79 16.96 23.40
CA ALA A 69 5.99 17.11 22.60
C ALA A 69 5.64 17.21 21.11
N VAL A 70 6.10 18.27 20.44
CA VAL A 70 5.88 18.49 19.00
C VAL A 70 7.20 18.70 18.28
N THR A 71 7.58 17.75 17.43
CA THR A 71 8.71 17.91 16.50
C THR A 71 8.28 18.75 15.30
N LEU A 72 9.04 19.78 14.95
CA LEU A 72 8.77 20.64 13.78
C LEU A 72 9.57 20.15 12.57
N LYS A 73 8.91 20.02 11.42
CA LYS A 73 9.52 19.59 10.16
C LYS A 73 9.38 20.70 9.11
N TYR A 74 10.39 20.84 8.26
CA TYR A 74 10.45 21.82 7.18
C TYR A 74 10.83 21.13 5.87
N ARG A 75 10.35 21.66 4.74
CA ARG A 75 10.66 21.17 3.39
C ARG A 75 11.09 22.32 2.46
N PRO A 76 11.76 22.03 1.33
CA PRO A 76 12.01 23.05 0.30
C PRO A 76 10.70 23.64 -0.25
N PRO A 77 10.69 24.92 -0.66
CA PRO A 77 9.54 25.56 -1.29
C PRO A 77 9.32 25.00 -2.70
N VAL A 78 8.10 25.18 -3.20
CA VAL A 78 7.72 24.83 -4.57
C VAL A 78 8.49 25.70 -5.56
N GLN A 79 9.04 25.08 -6.59
CA GLN A 79 9.78 25.76 -7.66
C GLN A 79 8.81 26.30 -8.71
N VAL A 80 8.17 27.44 -8.43
CA VAL A 80 7.17 28.07 -9.34
C VAL A 80 7.69 28.26 -10.77
N GLY A 81 9.00 28.50 -10.95
CA GLY A 81 9.62 28.65 -12.27
C GLY A 81 9.62 27.39 -13.15
N ARG A 82 9.24 26.22 -12.62
CA ARG A 82 9.03 24.99 -13.40
C ARG A 82 7.62 24.89 -13.98
N LEU A 83 6.67 25.71 -13.50
CA LEU A 83 5.37 25.87 -14.13
C LEU A 83 5.49 26.78 -15.34
N SER A 84 4.70 26.51 -16.38
CA SER A 84 4.76 27.27 -17.62
C SER A 84 3.38 27.71 -18.08
N GLY A 85 3.20 29.02 -18.15
CA GLY A 85 2.00 29.66 -18.66
C GLY A 85 2.02 29.86 -20.18
N LEU A 86 0.84 30.09 -20.77
CA LEU A 86 0.71 30.72 -22.08
C LEU A 86 1.32 32.14 -22.09
N PRO A 87 1.61 32.72 -23.26
CA PRO A 87 2.17 34.07 -23.35
C PRO A 87 1.45 35.12 -22.50
N GLY A 88 2.23 35.88 -21.73
CA GLY A 88 1.73 36.94 -20.83
C GLY A 88 1.21 36.43 -19.49
N VAL A 89 1.05 35.12 -19.29
CA VAL A 89 0.65 34.56 -17.99
C VAL A 89 1.83 34.60 -17.03
N LYS A 90 1.63 35.27 -15.89
CA LYS A 90 2.57 35.32 -14.77
C LYS A 90 2.03 34.48 -13.61
N ILE A 91 2.88 33.64 -13.03
CA ILE A 91 2.54 32.73 -11.94
C ILE A 91 3.44 33.10 -10.76
N GLU A 92 2.83 33.44 -9.62
CA GLU A 92 3.52 33.87 -8.42
C GLU A 92 3.00 33.08 -7.21
N LEU A 93 3.84 32.91 -6.20
CA LEU A 93 3.42 32.32 -4.94
C LEU A 93 2.65 33.36 -4.12
N PHE A 94 1.42 33.02 -3.73
CA PHE A 94 0.56 33.89 -2.90
C PHE A 94 0.61 33.50 -1.42
N ALA A 95 0.42 32.21 -1.12
CA ALA A 95 0.49 31.66 0.24
C ALA A 95 1.13 30.26 0.23
N GLN A 96 1.71 29.85 1.35
CA GLN A 96 2.35 28.55 1.51
C GLN A 96 2.28 28.06 2.95
N GLY A 97 2.49 26.75 3.16
CA GLY A 97 2.46 26.14 4.49
C GLY A 97 1.04 25.78 4.95
N LEU A 98 0.10 25.67 4.01
CA LEU A 98 -1.24 25.16 4.27
C LEU A 98 -1.23 23.64 4.12
N ILE A 99 -2.00 22.94 4.95
CA ILE A 99 -2.24 21.51 4.76
C ILE A 99 -3.38 21.39 3.76
N GLN A 100 -3.11 20.83 2.58
CA GLN A 100 -4.11 20.53 1.54
C GLN A 100 -5.20 21.59 1.34
N PRO A 101 -4.84 22.84 0.97
CA PRO A 101 -5.81 23.90 0.70
C PRO A 101 -6.74 23.52 -0.47
N ARG A 102 -8.03 23.81 -0.32
CA ARG A 102 -9.10 23.46 -1.27
C ARG A 102 -9.85 24.71 -1.71
N GLN A 103 -11.17 24.77 -1.48
CA GLN A 103 -11.97 25.91 -1.92
C GLN A 103 -11.55 27.18 -1.17
N MET A 104 -11.63 28.32 -1.86
CA MET A 104 -11.26 29.62 -1.32
C MET A 104 -12.42 30.63 -1.39
N ALA A 105 -12.51 31.51 -0.39
CA ALA A 105 -13.46 32.62 -0.38
C ALA A 105 -12.82 33.91 0.15
N MET A 106 -13.10 35.04 -0.48
CA MET A 106 -12.60 36.35 -0.04
C MET A 106 -13.64 37.03 0.87
N GLY A 107 -13.24 37.37 2.10
CA GLY A 107 -13.93 38.31 2.97
C GLY A 107 -13.57 39.75 2.61
N LYS A 108 -13.63 40.67 3.59
CA LYS A 108 -13.20 42.06 3.32
C LYS A 108 -11.68 42.17 3.15
N ASP A 109 -10.93 41.66 4.12
CA ASP A 109 -9.47 41.69 4.18
C ASP A 109 -8.92 40.34 4.72
N VAL A 110 -9.69 39.25 4.55
CA VAL A 110 -9.34 37.90 5.04
C VAL A 110 -9.67 36.89 3.95
N LEU A 111 -8.69 36.06 3.59
CA LEU A 111 -8.90 34.91 2.72
C LEU A 111 -9.25 33.68 3.56
N TYR A 112 -10.40 33.07 3.27
CA TYR A 112 -10.85 31.83 3.89
C TYR A 112 -10.56 30.63 3.01
N VAL A 113 -10.10 29.52 3.60
CA VAL A 113 -9.63 28.34 2.85
C VAL A 113 -10.09 27.05 3.52
N GLY A 114 -10.75 26.17 2.77
CA GLY A 114 -11.06 24.81 3.19
C GLY A 114 -9.85 23.87 3.11
N SER A 115 -9.81 22.81 3.91
CA SER A 115 -8.66 21.88 4.01
C SER A 115 -9.14 20.43 4.10
N SER A 116 -9.23 19.73 2.97
CA SER A 116 -9.77 18.36 2.92
C SER A 116 -8.87 17.38 2.15
N ALA A 117 -8.70 16.16 2.67
CA ALA A 117 -7.86 15.10 2.12
C ALA A 117 -8.64 13.94 1.49
N ILE A 118 -7.93 12.97 0.92
CA ILE A 118 -8.31 11.55 0.98
C ILE A 118 -7.39 10.92 2.06
N PRO A 119 -7.84 9.99 2.93
CA PRO A 119 -7.17 9.55 4.18
C PRO A 119 -5.78 8.91 4.10
N SER A 120 -5.03 9.10 3.02
CA SER A 120 -3.94 8.18 2.74
C SER A 120 -2.77 8.85 2.03
N TYR A 121 -1.60 8.68 2.66
CA TYR A 121 -0.27 8.60 2.04
C TYR A 121 0.63 9.85 1.96
N VAL A 122 0.30 10.97 2.62
CA VAL A 122 1.27 12.07 2.82
C VAL A 122 1.76 12.10 4.28
N TYR A 123 3.07 12.36 4.47
CA TYR A 123 3.87 12.33 5.71
C TYR A 123 3.12 12.20 7.06
N ASP A 124 3.47 11.17 7.85
CA ASP A 124 3.02 10.91 9.22
C ASP A 124 1.49 10.68 9.42
N GLY A 125 0.73 10.34 8.36
CA GLY A 125 -0.69 10.01 8.51
C GLY A 125 -1.58 11.20 8.89
N LYS A 126 -1.18 12.42 8.51
CA LYS A 126 -1.95 13.63 8.80
C LYS A 126 -3.12 13.78 7.82
N ILE A 127 -4.29 14.02 8.38
CA ILE A 127 -5.52 14.23 7.62
C ILE A 127 -5.83 15.74 7.63
N ALA A 128 -6.19 16.29 6.48
CA ALA A 128 -6.68 17.66 6.37
C ALA A 128 -8.11 17.74 6.92
N ASP A 129 -8.26 18.52 8.00
CA ASP A 129 -9.45 18.53 8.86
C ASP A 129 -9.76 19.94 9.40
N MET A 130 -9.32 21.00 8.70
CA MET A 130 -9.38 22.39 9.17
C MET A 130 -10.10 23.35 8.22
N ILE A 131 -10.51 24.51 8.76
CA ILE A 131 -10.84 25.72 8.00
C ILE A 131 -9.86 26.81 8.40
N TYR A 132 -9.26 27.51 7.43
CA TYR A 132 -8.28 28.57 7.67
C TYR A 132 -8.84 29.97 7.41
N ALA A 133 -8.33 30.95 8.15
CA ALA A 133 -8.41 32.38 7.88
C ALA A 133 -6.99 32.95 7.67
N LEU A 134 -6.79 33.67 6.57
CA LEU A 134 -5.54 34.32 6.20
C LEU A 134 -5.80 35.82 6.05
N PRO A 135 -5.61 36.62 7.12
CA PRO A 135 -5.74 38.08 7.03
C PRO A 135 -4.71 38.65 6.06
N LEU A 136 -5.11 39.70 5.35
CA LEU A 136 -4.32 40.38 4.33
C LEU A 136 -3.86 41.75 4.82
N ASP A 137 -2.66 42.17 4.41
CA ASP A 137 -2.20 43.54 4.60
C ASP A 137 -2.80 44.51 3.56
N ASN A 138 -2.48 45.80 3.66
CA ASN A 138 -2.93 46.82 2.71
C ASN A 138 -2.44 46.58 1.26
N ALA A 139 -1.45 45.71 1.05
CA ALA A 139 -0.96 45.30 -0.26
C ALA A 139 -1.63 43.99 -0.76
N GLY A 140 -2.59 43.46 -0.01
CA GLY A 140 -3.31 42.24 -0.31
C GLY A 140 -2.51 40.96 -0.07
N LYS A 141 -1.46 40.99 0.76
CA LYS A 141 -0.61 39.83 1.07
C LYS A 141 -1.00 39.17 2.38
N PRO A 142 -1.02 37.82 2.46
CA PRO A 142 -1.29 37.12 3.71
C PRO A 142 -0.28 37.47 4.81
N THR A 143 -0.78 37.85 5.99
CA THR A 143 0.04 38.20 7.16
C THR A 143 0.17 37.05 8.16
N GLY A 144 -0.60 35.98 8.02
CA GLY A 144 -0.55 34.82 8.89
C GLY A 144 -1.65 33.80 8.59
N ILE A 145 -1.63 32.67 9.32
CA ILE A 145 -2.63 31.61 9.24
C ILE A 145 -3.31 31.47 10.60
N TYR A 146 -4.64 31.44 10.61
CA TYR A 146 -5.49 31.19 11.76
C TYR A 146 -6.39 29.99 11.46
N VAL A 147 -6.59 29.11 12.44
CA VAL A 147 -7.51 27.96 12.32
C VAL A 147 -8.86 28.37 12.89
N ILE A 148 -9.90 28.32 12.06
CA ILE A 148 -11.28 28.66 12.44
C ILE A 148 -11.96 27.47 13.12
N ALA A 149 -11.72 26.28 12.58
CA ALA A 149 -12.24 25.03 13.06
C ALA A 149 -11.28 23.90 12.67
N SER A 150 -11.25 22.83 13.46
CA SER A 150 -10.34 21.69 13.33
C SER A 150 -11.03 20.38 13.76
N GLY A 151 -10.45 19.22 13.46
CA GLY A 151 -11.07 17.93 13.77
C GLY A 151 -12.34 17.68 12.94
N LEU A 152 -12.47 18.36 11.80
CA LEU A 152 -13.63 18.29 10.93
C LEU A 152 -13.52 17.14 9.93
N GLU A 153 -14.68 16.67 9.47
CA GLU A 153 -14.78 15.61 8.47
C GLU A 153 -14.88 16.20 7.06
N GLU A 154 -13.85 16.00 6.23
CA GLU A 154 -13.72 16.56 4.88
C GLU A 154 -14.14 18.04 4.74
N PRO A 155 -13.58 18.97 5.53
CA PRO A 155 -13.97 20.37 5.43
C PRO A 155 -13.46 20.96 4.11
N HIS A 156 -14.37 21.15 3.16
CA HIS A 156 -14.02 21.43 1.78
C HIS A 156 -14.46 22.81 1.32
N GLY A 157 -15.78 23.04 1.31
CA GLY A 157 -16.34 24.23 0.72
C GLY A 157 -16.36 25.39 1.69
N VAL A 158 -16.05 26.58 1.18
CA VAL A 158 -16.11 27.85 1.92
C VAL A 158 -16.73 28.91 1.03
N VAL A 159 -17.61 29.75 1.61
CA VAL A 159 -18.16 30.92 0.93
C VAL A 159 -18.46 32.02 1.93
N TYR A 160 -18.27 33.27 1.51
CA TYR A 160 -18.49 34.45 2.35
C TYR A 160 -19.64 35.28 1.77
N ARG A 161 -20.54 35.76 2.61
CA ARG A 161 -21.57 36.75 2.23
C ARG A 161 -22.04 37.58 3.42
N ASP A 162 -22.21 38.87 3.20
CA ASP A 162 -22.81 39.82 4.17
C ASP A 162 -22.16 39.79 5.56
N GLY A 163 -20.84 39.58 5.65
CA GLY A 163 -20.11 39.49 6.92
C GLY A 163 -19.95 38.06 7.44
N ASP A 164 -20.77 37.12 6.97
CA ASP A 164 -20.80 35.74 7.48
C ASP A 164 -19.96 34.80 6.59
N LEU A 165 -19.18 33.93 7.23
CA LEU A 165 -18.50 32.82 6.57
C LEU A 165 -19.33 31.55 6.72
N TYR A 166 -19.55 30.85 5.63
CA TYR A 166 -20.13 29.52 5.61
C TYR A 166 -19.07 28.51 5.21
N TYR A 167 -19.07 27.36 5.86
CA TYR A 167 -18.23 26.23 5.48
C TYR A 167 -18.95 24.90 5.62
N SER A 168 -18.57 23.94 4.80
CA SER A 168 -19.16 22.61 4.72
C SER A 168 -18.22 21.54 5.28
N THR A 169 -18.80 20.51 5.87
CA THR A 169 -18.20 19.20 6.16
C THR A 169 -19.05 18.12 5.49
N THR A 170 -18.62 16.85 5.48
CA THR A 170 -19.46 15.72 5.01
C THR A 170 -20.90 15.78 5.55
N GLY A 171 -21.05 16.08 6.85
CA GLY A 171 -22.33 15.99 7.54
C GLY A 171 -23.10 17.31 7.62
N GLY A 172 -22.49 18.47 7.47
CA GLY A 172 -23.18 19.71 7.82
C GLY A 172 -22.63 20.98 7.20
N LEU A 173 -23.51 21.98 7.21
CA LEU A 173 -23.16 23.36 6.91
C LEU A 173 -23.04 24.14 8.22
N TYR A 174 -21.96 24.89 8.36
CA TYR A 174 -21.67 25.74 9.51
C TYR A 174 -21.57 27.19 9.07
N ARG A 175 -21.85 28.10 10.00
CA ARG A 175 -21.74 29.55 9.81
C ARG A 175 -20.95 30.18 10.95
N LEU A 176 -19.98 31.02 10.62
CA LEU A 176 -19.35 31.96 11.53
C LEU A 176 -19.87 33.36 11.22
N ARG A 177 -20.51 34.00 12.20
CA ARG A 177 -21.07 35.35 12.04
C ARG A 177 -20.00 36.42 12.19
N ASP A 178 -20.11 37.48 11.39
CA ASP A 178 -19.15 38.60 11.37
C ASP A 178 -17.70 38.07 11.33
N ALA A 179 -17.44 37.15 10.40
CA ALA A 179 -16.25 36.31 10.37
C ALA A 179 -14.94 37.11 10.36
N ASP A 180 -14.91 38.27 9.70
CA ASP A 180 -13.74 39.14 9.63
C ASP A 180 -13.37 39.72 11.02
N ALA A 181 -14.34 39.89 11.90
CA ALA A 181 -14.12 40.38 13.27
C ALA A 181 -13.80 39.24 14.26
N HIS A 182 -14.26 38.02 13.97
CA HIS A 182 -14.25 36.90 14.94
C HIS A 182 -13.33 35.73 14.57
N TYR A 183 -12.61 35.74 13.45
CA TYR A 183 -11.74 34.61 13.05
C TYR A 183 -10.62 34.26 14.06
N LYS A 184 -10.30 35.17 15.00
CA LYS A 184 -9.32 34.94 16.08
C LYS A 184 -9.91 34.26 17.32
N ASP A 185 -11.23 34.33 17.50
CA ASP A 185 -11.96 33.64 18.55
C ASP A 185 -13.29 33.11 17.96
N PRO A 186 -13.19 32.12 17.06
CA PRO A 186 -14.32 31.69 16.24
C PRO A 186 -15.34 30.88 17.05
N SER A 187 -16.62 31.16 16.84
CA SER A 187 -17.74 30.37 17.40
C SER A 187 -18.74 30.01 16.30
N PRO A 188 -18.41 29.03 15.44
CA PRO A 188 -19.29 28.66 14.34
C PRO A 188 -20.52 27.87 14.82
N GLU A 189 -21.68 28.17 14.27
CA GLU A 189 -22.94 27.46 14.51
C GLU A 189 -23.27 26.53 13.36
N ARG A 190 -23.79 25.33 13.66
CA ARG A 190 -24.29 24.42 12.62
C ARG A 190 -25.66 24.92 12.15
N VAL A 191 -25.77 25.24 10.86
CA VAL A 191 -26.99 25.79 10.25
C VAL A 191 -27.96 24.67 9.87
N PHE A 192 -27.48 23.61 9.20
CA PHE A 192 -28.27 22.44 8.87
C PHE A 192 -27.40 21.19 8.61
N LYS A 193 -28.06 20.07 8.34
CA LYS A 193 -27.43 18.78 8.04
C LYS A 193 -27.44 18.48 6.54
N PHE A 194 -26.29 18.10 6.00
CA PHE A 194 -26.20 17.46 4.69
C PHE A 194 -26.66 16.00 4.78
N PRO A 195 -26.99 15.36 3.64
CA PRO A 195 -27.58 14.02 3.62
C PRO A 195 -26.87 12.97 4.50
N ALA A 196 -25.53 13.00 4.56
CA ALA A 196 -24.75 12.04 5.33
C ALA A 196 -25.04 12.01 6.85
N ASP A 197 -25.60 13.08 7.40
CA ASP A 197 -25.96 13.21 8.83
C ASP A 197 -27.48 13.34 9.06
N ASP A 198 -28.24 13.37 7.98
CA ASP A 198 -29.68 13.61 7.98
C ASP A 198 -30.47 12.28 7.95
N ALA A 199 -31.75 12.35 8.31
CA ALA A 199 -32.58 11.16 8.54
C ALA A 199 -32.89 10.27 7.31
N PRO A 200 -33.02 10.79 6.07
CA PRO A 200 -33.45 9.96 4.94
C PRO A 200 -32.45 8.85 4.56
N PHE A 201 -31.14 9.13 4.64
CA PHE A 201 -30.09 8.16 4.37
C PHE A 201 -28.78 8.54 5.10
N PRO A 202 -28.73 8.41 6.44
CA PRO A 202 -27.53 8.76 7.20
C PRO A 202 -26.41 7.77 6.90
N LEU A 203 -25.20 8.28 6.72
CA LEU A 203 -24.01 7.47 6.51
C LEU A 203 -23.27 7.25 7.84
N PRO A 204 -22.98 6.00 8.24
CA PRO A 204 -22.31 5.72 9.50
C PRO A 204 -20.87 6.22 9.51
N SER A 205 -20.37 6.60 10.69
CA SER A 205 -18.94 6.85 10.90
C SER A 205 -18.15 5.55 10.76
N VAL A 206 -17.00 5.60 10.06
CA VAL A 206 -16.11 4.44 9.92
C VAL A 206 -15.19 4.29 11.14
N ALA A 207 -15.02 3.06 11.63
CA ALA A 207 -14.24 2.75 12.84
C ALA A 207 -12.70 2.81 12.66
N SER A 208 -12.21 3.19 11.48
CA SER A 208 -10.81 3.03 11.07
C SER A 208 -9.87 4.18 11.45
N GLY A 209 -10.35 5.20 12.17
CA GLY A 209 -9.56 6.43 12.41
C GLY A 209 -9.44 7.35 11.19
N SER A 210 -10.19 7.07 10.12
CA SER A 210 -10.36 7.96 8.97
C SER A 210 -11.35 9.08 9.29
N SER A 211 -11.03 10.34 8.97
CA SER A 211 -11.97 11.48 9.03
C SER A 211 -12.79 11.62 7.74
N THR A 212 -13.05 10.51 7.04
CA THR A 212 -13.95 10.45 5.89
C THR A 212 -14.95 9.31 6.10
N ARG A 213 -16.26 9.60 6.04
CA ARG A 213 -17.30 8.58 6.20
C ARG A 213 -17.35 7.60 5.03
N PHE A 214 -17.52 8.10 3.82
CA PHE A 214 -17.56 7.33 2.56
C PHE A 214 -17.13 8.24 1.41
N TRP A 215 -16.89 7.68 0.22
CA TRP A 215 -16.25 8.31 -0.94
C TRP A 215 -16.52 9.82 -1.18
N HIS A 216 -17.50 10.20 -1.99
CA HIS A 216 -17.56 11.57 -2.56
C HIS A 216 -18.35 12.56 -1.71
N MET A 217 -17.85 12.92 -0.54
CA MET A 217 -18.60 13.72 0.44
C MET A 217 -18.13 15.18 0.60
N LYS A 218 -17.41 15.70 -0.40
CA LYS A 218 -16.96 17.10 -0.47
C LYS A 218 -18.08 17.97 -1.05
N HIS A 219 -18.44 19.04 -0.33
CA HIS A 219 -19.54 19.94 -0.71
C HIS A 219 -19.01 21.33 -1.06
N PRO A 220 -18.71 21.65 -2.33
CA PRO A 220 -18.36 23.02 -2.72
C PRO A 220 -19.52 23.98 -2.45
N LEU A 221 -19.23 25.23 -2.08
CA LEU A 221 -20.22 26.22 -1.68
C LEU A 221 -20.13 27.47 -2.55
N HIS A 222 -21.27 27.92 -3.07
CA HIS A 222 -21.33 29.15 -3.86
C HIS A 222 -22.62 29.92 -3.58
N PHE A 223 -22.52 31.25 -3.60
CA PHE A 223 -23.69 32.10 -3.84
C PHE A 223 -23.70 32.50 -5.31
N ASN A 224 -24.89 32.69 -5.87
CA ASN A 224 -25.04 33.14 -7.25
C ASN A 224 -24.41 34.54 -7.40
N PRO A 225 -23.30 34.68 -8.16
CA PRO A 225 -22.62 35.96 -8.28
C PRO A 225 -23.33 36.93 -9.23
N LEU A 226 -24.29 36.44 -10.03
CA LEU A 226 -25.02 37.23 -11.03
C LEU A 226 -26.30 37.85 -10.48
N ASP A 227 -26.83 37.32 -9.37
CA ASP A 227 -27.99 37.86 -8.67
C ASP A 227 -27.72 37.99 -7.17
N PRO A 228 -27.24 39.15 -6.70
CA PRO A 228 -26.99 39.40 -5.28
C PRO A 228 -28.25 39.31 -4.39
N ALA A 229 -29.46 39.41 -4.97
CA ALA A 229 -30.71 39.27 -4.21
C ALA A 229 -31.09 37.80 -3.97
N ASP A 230 -30.46 36.86 -4.67
CA ASP A 230 -30.67 35.43 -4.47
C ASP A 230 -30.10 34.99 -3.13
N THR A 231 -30.97 34.67 -2.17
CA THR A 231 -30.56 34.24 -0.83
C THR A 231 -30.06 32.80 -0.75
N GLY A 232 -30.11 32.04 -1.86
CA GLY A 232 -29.82 30.61 -1.91
C GLY A 232 -28.35 30.27 -1.93
N LEU A 233 -27.97 29.22 -1.19
CA LEU A 233 -26.64 28.64 -1.18
C LEU A 233 -26.60 27.43 -2.12
N TYR A 234 -25.70 27.46 -3.09
CA TYR A 234 -25.55 26.41 -4.09
C TYR A 234 -24.44 25.46 -3.68
N THR A 235 -24.66 24.16 -3.89
CA THR A 235 -23.70 23.12 -3.55
C THR A 235 -23.90 21.87 -4.41
N ALA A 236 -22.94 20.95 -4.35
CA ALA A 236 -23.03 19.62 -4.94
C ALA A 236 -22.94 18.55 -3.86
N VAL A 237 -23.70 17.47 -4.04
CA VAL A 237 -23.67 16.29 -3.17
C VAL A 237 -23.32 15.10 -4.05
N GLY A 238 -22.10 14.59 -3.92
CA GLY A 238 -21.65 13.40 -4.66
C GLY A 238 -22.26 12.10 -4.12
N ILE A 239 -22.12 11.01 -4.87
CA ILE A 239 -22.60 9.69 -4.45
C ILE A 239 -21.61 9.01 -3.48
N PRO A 240 -22.06 8.29 -2.43
CA PRO A 240 -21.19 7.69 -1.40
C PRO A 240 -20.52 6.37 -1.82
N CYS A 241 -20.19 6.23 -3.10
CA CYS A 241 -19.76 4.99 -3.73
C CYS A 241 -19.00 5.29 -5.03
N ASN A 242 -18.38 4.27 -5.63
CA ASN A 242 -17.82 4.43 -6.98
C ASN A 242 -18.94 4.54 -8.04
N LEU A 243 -20.01 3.75 -7.89
CA LEU A 243 -21.10 3.62 -8.84
C LEU A 243 -22.37 3.14 -8.12
N CYS A 244 -23.32 4.04 -7.87
CA CYS A 244 -24.59 3.70 -7.26
C CYS A 244 -25.60 4.85 -7.35
N MET A 245 -26.83 4.56 -6.95
CA MET A 245 -27.87 5.51 -6.61
C MET A 245 -28.37 5.25 -5.19
N ILE A 246 -28.94 6.29 -4.57
CA ILE A 246 -29.46 6.25 -3.20
C ILE A 246 -30.98 6.51 -3.24
N PRO A 247 -31.82 5.49 -3.54
CA PRO A 247 -33.26 5.68 -3.64
C PRO A 247 -33.92 6.33 -2.41
N PRO A 248 -33.49 6.06 -1.17
CA PRO A 248 -34.11 6.67 0.01
C PRO A 248 -33.89 8.19 0.13
N ASP A 249 -32.88 8.76 -0.54
CA ASP A 249 -32.58 10.19 -0.48
C ASP A 249 -32.16 10.74 -1.85
N PRO A 250 -33.05 11.48 -2.55
CA PRO A 250 -32.79 11.98 -3.90
C PRO A 250 -31.78 13.13 -3.95
N ARG A 251 -31.23 13.58 -2.81
CA ARG A 251 -30.21 14.62 -2.75
C ARG A 251 -28.82 14.10 -3.13
N TYR A 252 -28.55 12.81 -3.03
CA TYR A 252 -27.28 12.26 -3.48
C TYR A 252 -27.16 12.26 -5.00
N GLY A 253 -25.98 12.60 -5.49
CA GLY A 253 -25.67 12.67 -6.91
C GLY A 253 -26.32 13.85 -7.62
N THR A 254 -26.28 15.03 -7.01
CA THR A 254 -27.00 16.22 -7.48
C THR A 254 -26.22 17.53 -7.31
N LEU A 255 -26.62 18.55 -8.07
CA LEU A 255 -26.41 19.96 -7.69
C LEU A 255 -27.69 20.50 -7.04
N LEU A 256 -27.53 21.21 -5.94
CA LEU A 256 -28.60 21.68 -5.06
C LEU A 256 -28.52 23.19 -4.85
N ARG A 257 -29.68 23.82 -4.65
CA ARG A 257 -29.83 25.13 -4.02
C ARG A 257 -30.51 24.96 -2.67
N TYR A 258 -29.85 25.36 -1.60
CA TYR A 258 -30.40 25.40 -0.25
C TYR A 258 -30.89 26.81 0.08
N ASP A 259 -32.09 26.89 0.66
CA ASP A 259 -32.54 28.11 1.31
C ASP A 259 -31.82 28.26 2.66
N THR A 260 -31.08 29.36 2.82
CA THR A 260 -30.20 29.59 3.98
C THR A 260 -30.96 29.87 5.29
N VAL A 261 -32.27 30.11 5.23
CA VAL A 261 -33.13 30.36 6.40
C VAL A 261 -33.82 29.08 6.85
N THR A 262 -34.37 28.31 5.90
CA THR A 262 -35.20 27.14 6.17
C THR A 262 -34.45 25.81 6.07
N GLY A 263 -33.27 25.79 5.44
CA GLY A 263 -32.49 24.58 5.18
C GLY A 263 -33.10 23.66 4.11
N LYS A 264 -34.16 24.09 3.40
CA LYS A 264 -34.81 23.29 2.36
C LYS A 264 -33.96 23.28 1.08
N ALA A 265 -33.77 22.09 0.51
CA ALA A 265 -33.04 21.88 -0.73
C ALA A 265 -33.98 21.89 -1.95
N GLN A 266 -33.51 22.48 -3.05
CA GLN A 266 -34.06 22.36 -4.39
C GLN A 266 -33.01 21.67 -5.29
N ILE A 267 -33.40 20.57 -5.95
CA ILE A 267 -32.53 19.88 -6.91
C ILE A 267 -32.51 20.66 -8.23
N LEU A 268 -31.31 21.02 -8.68
CA LEU A 268 -31.07 21.73 -9.94
C LEU A 268 -30.68 20.77 -11.06
N ALA A 269 -29.84 19.78 -10.75
CA ALA A 269 -29.38 18.73 -11.65
C ALA A 269 -29.36 17.39 -10.93
N LYS A 270 -29.68 16.32 -11.67
CA LYS A 270 -29.60 14.93 -11.22
C LYS A 270 -28.54 14.17 -12.00
N GLY A 271 -28.13 13.02 -11.47
CA GLY A 271 -27.19 12.15 -12.15
C GLY A 271 -25.82 12.77 -12.31
N VAL A 272 -25.34 13.36 -11.22
CA VAL A 272 -24.00 13.94 -11.09
C VAL A 272 -23.23 13.06 -10.12
N ARG A 273 -22.07 12.50 -10.49
CA ARG A 273 -21.37 11.56 -9.62
C ARG A 273 -20.67 12.28 -8.47
N ASN A 274 -19.82 13.24 -8.81
CA ASN A 274 -19.01 14.02 -7.90
C ASN A 274 -18.55 15.31 -8.59
N SER A 275 -19.38 16.35 -8.47
CA SER A 275 -19.02 17.69 -8.90
C SER A 275 -18.35 18.46 -7.78
N VAL A 276 -17.13 18.92 -8.02
CA VAL A 276 -16.34 19.68 -7.04
C VAL A 276 -16.14 21.14 -7.49
N GLY A 277 -16.27 21.43 -8.79
CA GLY A 277 -16.16 22.77 -9.34
C GLY A 277 -17.36 23.14 -10.21
N PHE A 278 -17.96 24.30 -9.96
CA PHE A 278 -18.98 24.88 -10.84
C PHE A 278 -18.99 26.41 -10.77
N ASP A 279 -19.49 27.04 -11.82
CA ASP A 279 -19.60 28.50 -11.94
C ASP A 279 -20.74 28.88 -12.89
N TRP A 280 -21.13 30.15 -12.87
CA TRP A 280 -22.17 30.67 -13.75
C TRP A 280 -21.55 31.27 -15.00
N ASN A 281 -22.11 30.92 -16.15
CA ASN A 281 -21.77 31.60 -17.39
C ASN A 281 -22.22 33.08 -17.31
N PRO A 282 -21.33 34.06 -17.47
CA PRO A 282 -21.68 35.47 -17.28
C PRO A 282 -22.55 36.06 -18.41
N GLN A 283 -22.74 35.35 -19.54
CA GLN A 283 -23.66 35.76 -20.61
C GLN A 283 -25.04 35.14 -20.45
N THR A 284 -25.11 33.84 -20.16
CA THR A 284 -26.40 33.10 -20.16
C THR A 284 -27.00 32.94 -18.77
N GLY A 285 -26.20 33.08 -17.71
CA GLY A 285 -26.61 32.76 -16.34
C GLY A 285 -26.75 31.27 -16.06
N GLU A 286 -26.42 30.41 -17.01
CA GLU A 286 -26.47 28.95 -16.86
C GLU A 286 -25.29 28.45 -16.01
N ILE A 287 -25.53 27.42 -15.19
CA ILE A 287 -24.50 26.79 -14.37
C ILE A 287 -23.72 25.79 -15.23
N TRP A 288 -22.39 25.91 -15.22
CA TRP A 288 -21.46 24.94 -15.77
C TRP A 288 -20.72 24.26 -14.62
N PHE A 289 -20.55 22.95 -14.71
CA PHE A 289 -19.96 22.17 -13.63
C PHE A 289 -19.09 21.04 -14.15
N THR A 290 -18.10 20.65 -13.37
CA THR A 290 -17.27 19.48 -13.63
C THR A 290 -17.91 18.24 -13.01
N ASP A 291 -17.70 17.07 -13.58
CA ASP A 291 -18.04 15.81 -12.94
C ASP A 291 -16.88 14.82 -13.00
N ASN A 292 -16.57 14.24 -11.85
CA ASN A 292 -15.53 13.22 -11.71
C ASN A 292 -16.22 11.87 -11.84
N ASN A 293 -15.95 11.16 -12.93
CA ASN A 293 -16.66 9.95 -13.30
C ASN A 293 -16.05 8.68 -12.64
N ARG A 294 -16.67 7.50 -12.86
CA ARG A 294 -16.29 6.28 -12.14
C ARG A 294 -14.81 5.93 -12.31
N GLN A 295 -14.24 5.35 -11.27
CA GLN A 295 -12.85 4.89 -11.23
C GLN A 295 -12.77 3.43 -11.66
N GLY A 296 -11.59 3.01 -12.14
CA GLY A 296 -11.35 1.63 -12.59
C GLY A 296 -12.03 1.26 -13.91
N TYR A 297 -12.54 2.24 -14.67
CA TYR A 297 -13.22 2.02 -15.94
C TYR A 297 -12.85 3.08 -16.98
N PRO A 298 -12.73 2.72 -18.28
CA PRO A 298 -12.48 3.68 -19.34
C PRO A 298 -13.69 4.58 -19.62
N ASN A 299 -13.80 5.69 -18.87
CA ASN A 299 -14.80 6.73 -19.09
C ASN A 299 -14.18 8.12 -18.92
N PRO A 300 -14.55 9.10 -19.77
CA PRO A 300 -14.04 10.45 -19.62
C PRO A 300 -14.66 11.13 -18.39
N ASP A 301 -13.90 11.95 -17.69
CA ASP A 301 -14.46 13.02 -16.87
C ASP A 301 -15.01 14.14 -17.76
N GLU A 302 -15.91 14.94 -17.22
CA GLU A 302 -16.79 15.77 -18.04
C GLU A 302 -16.97 17.19 -17.51
N ILE A 303 -17.32 18.06 -18.45
CA ILE A 303 -17.86 19.38 -18.22
C ILE A 303 -19.32 19.34 -18.68
N ASN A 304 -20.21 19.76 -17.80
CA ASN A 304 -21.64 19.76 -18.00
C ASN A 304 -22.22 21.16 -17.89
N ARG A 305 -23.42 21.33 -18.43
CA ARG A 305 -24.16 22.59 -18.42
C ARG A 305 -25.64 22.35 -18.11
N ILE A 306 -26.15 23.07 -17.11
CA ILE A 306 -27.58 23.12 -16.79
C ILE A 306 -28.25 24.17 -17.67
N SER A 307 -28.91 23.73 -18.74
CA SER A 307 -29.65 24.60 -19.68
C SER A 307 -31.16 24.61 -19.44
N GLY A 308 -31.65 23.85 -18.46
CA GLY A 308 -33.08 23.79 -18.13
C GLY A 308 -33.35 23.06 -16.82
N PRO A 309 -34.59 23.17 -16.29
CA PRO A 309 -34.96 22.49 -15.05
C PRO A 309 -35.04 20.97 -15.23
N ASN A 310 -34.82 20.24 -14.13
CA ASN A 310 -34.99 18.79 -14.03
C ASN A 310 -34.10 17.94 -14.96
N GLN A 311 -32.97 18.47 -15.42
CA GLN A 311 -32.02 17.73 -16.25
C GLN A 311 -31.29 16.62 -15.47
N HIS A 312 -30.99 15.53 -16.17
CA HIS A 312 -30.25 14.37 -15.65
C HIS A 312 -29.00 14.13 -16.50
N PHE A 313 -27.82 14.12 -15.88
CA PHE A 313 -26.53 14.12 -16.58
C PHE A 313 -25.89 12.74 -16.75
N GLY A 314 -26.59 11.70 -16.29
CA GLY A 314 -26.36 10.33 -16.73
C GLY A 314 -26.10 9.37 -15.60
N VAL A 315 -25.48 9.79 -14.50
CA VAL A 315 -25.06 8.88 -13.43
C VAL A 315 -26.26 8.24 -12.70
N PRO A 316 -26.26 6.92 -12.44
CA PRO A 316 -25.22 5.93 -12.73
C PRO A 316 -25.39 5.22 -14.09
N TYR A 317 -26.31 5.68 -14.94
CA TYR A 317 -26.69 5.04 -16.20
C TYR A 317 -25.68 5.25 -17.33
N LEU A 318 -25.16 6.46 -17.48
CA LEU A 318 -24.23 6.88 -18.53
C LEU A 318 -23.18 7.86 -17.99
N PHE A 319 -22.01 7.85 -18.62
CA PHE A 319 -20.93 8.81 -18.43
C PHE A 319 -20.52 9.42 -19.78
N GLY A 320 -20.05 10.66 -19.77
CA GLY A 320 -19.62 11.36 -20.98
C GLY A 320 -20.77 11.51 -21.99
N LYS A 321 -20.48 11.28 -23.26
CA LYS A 321 -21.46 11.37 -24.36
C LYS A 321 -22.29 10.10 -24.57
N GLY A 322 -22.06 9.03 -23.80
CA GLY A 322 -22.82 7.79 -23.96
C GLY A 322 -22.12 6.51 -23.50
N THR A 323 -21.05 6.62 -22.73
CA THR A 323 -20.38 5.45 -22.15
C THR A 323 -21.31 4.81 -21.12
N PRO A 324 -21.63 3.50 -21.23
CA PRO A 324 -22.45 2.80 -20.24
C PRO A 324 -21.90 2.96 -18.82
N GLY A 325 -22.77 3.29 -17.88
CA GLY A 325 -22.36 3.57 -16.52
C GLY A 325 -22.05 2.33 -15.69
N PHE A 326 -22.67 1.20 -16.01
CA PHE A 326 -22.43 -0.11 -15.42
C PHE A 326 -22.48 -1.21 -16.47
N THR A 327 -21.83 -2.33 -16.17
CA THR A 327 -21.93 -3.60 -16.91
C THR A 327 -23.16 -4.38 -16.45
N ASP A 328 -23.62 -5.34 -17.27
CA ASP A 328 -24.75 -6.21 -16.90
C ASP A 328 -24.44 -7.03 -15.64
N GLU A 329 -23.17 -7.31 -15.39
CA GLU A 329 -22.69 -7.96 -14.17
C GLU A 329 -22.76 -7.03 -12.96
N GLU A 330 -22.25 -5.81 -13.05
CA GLU A 330 -22.34 -4.84 -11.95
C GLU A 330 -23.81 -4.64 -11.55
N PHE A 331 -24.72 -4.55 -12.53
CA PHE A 331 -26.17 -4.48 -12.28
C PHE A 331 -26.72 -5.73 -11.59
N GLY A 332 -26.37 -6.93 -12.09
CA GLY A 332 -26.86 -8.19 -11.54
C GLY A 332 -26.26 -8.54 -10.18
N ASN A 333 -24.99 -8.19 -9.97
CA ASN A 333 -24.18 -8.50 -8.79
C ASN A 333 -23.50 -7.25 -8.20
N PRO A 334 -24.23 -6.37 -7.48
CA PRO A 334 -23.66 -5.14 -6.93
C PRO A 334 -22.44 -5.31 -5.99
N ALA A 335 -22.15 -6.53 -5.53
CA ALA A 335 -20.99 -6.83 -4.67
C ALA A 335 -19.64 -6.78 -5.41
N VAL A 336 -19.64 -6.73 -6.74
CA VAL A 336 -18.41 -6.62 -7.55
C VAL A 336 -17.82 -5.22 -7.52
N ILE A 337 -18.68 -4.20 -7.41
CA ILE A 337 -18.30 -2.79 -7.35
C ILE A 337 -17.43 -2.57 -6.12
N GLN A 338 -16.24 -2.00 -6.32
CA GLN A 338 -15.30 -1.65 -5.24
C GLN A 338 -15.17 -0.13 -5.08
N PRO A 339 -15.23 0.38 -3.82
CA PRO A 339 -15.68 -0.32 -2.62
C PRO A 339 -17.14 -0.74 -2.73
N PRO A 340 -17.59 -1.72 -1.93
CA PRO A 340 -18.96 -2.21 -1.96
C PRO A 340 -19.97 -1.09 -1.69
N LEU A 341 -21.18 -1.28 -2.22
CA LEU A 341 -22.29 -0.38 -1.98
C LEU A 341 -22.58 -0.21 -0.49
N VAL A 342 -22.83 1.03 -0.08
CA VAL A 342 -23.36 1.33 1.25
C VAL A 342 -24.75 0.73 1.39
N GLN A 343 -25.10 0.28 2.60
CA GLN A 343 -26.36 -0.39 2.87
C GLN A 343 -27.56 0.48 2.41
N GLY A 344 -28.40 -0.07 1.54
CA GLY A 344 -29.57 0.63 0.99
C GLY A 344 -29.31 1.41 -0.31
N ALA A 345 -28.06 1.51 -0.76
CA ALA A 345 -27.75 1.91 -2.13
C ALA A 345 -28.01 0.76 -3.12
N ILE A 346 -28.32 1.11 -4.37
CA ILE A 346 -28.44 0.15 -5.48
C ILE A 346 -27.58 0.64 -6.65
N VAL A 347 -27.23 -0.23 -7.59
CA VAL A 347 -26.42 0.17 -8.76
C VAL A 347 -27.23 1.05 -9.69
N SER A 348 -28.45 0.61 -10.00
CA SER A 348 -29.39 1.28 -10.88
C SER A 348 -30.79 0.71 -10.64
N ASP A 349 -31.83 1.51 -10.88
CA ASP A 349 -33.23 1.10 -10.91
C ASP A 349 -33.68 0.61 -12.29
N LYS A 350 -32.82 0.78 -13.31
CA LYS A 350 -33.02 0.34 -14.70
C LYS A 350 -31.91 -0.62 -15.12
N SER A 351 -32.23 -1.68 -15.85
CA SER A 351 -31.21 -2.51 -16.50
C SER A 351 -30.61 -1.77 -17.70
N ARG A 352 -29.46 -2.23 -18.19
CA ARG A 352 -28.75 -1.60 -19.32
C ARG A 352 -29.61 -1.51 -20.59
N GLN A 353 -30.46 -2.50 -20.82
CA GLN A 353 -31.37 -2.56 -21.97
C GLN A 353 -32.50 -1.52 -21.90
N GLN A 354 -32.78 -0.99 -20.71
CA GLN A 354 -33.81 0.02 -20.46
C GLN A 354 -33.26 1.45 -20.48
N ILE A 355 -31.94 1.61 -20.68
CA ILE A 355 -31.27 2.91 -20.75
C ILE A 355 -31.30 3.38 -22.21
N ASP A 356 -32.05 4.45 -22.50
CA ASP A 356 -31.92 5.20 -23.75
C ASP A 356 -31.02 6.43 -23.51
N PRO A 357 -29.87 6.57 -24.20
CA PRO A 357 -29.03 7.76 -24.11
C PRO A 357 -29.74 9.09 -24.36
N LYS A 358 -30.88 9.09 -25.07
CA LYS A 358 -31.68 10.30 -25.32
C LYS A 358 -32.42 10.81 -24.08
N ASP A 359 -32.56 9.99 -23.04
CA ASP A 359 -33.18 10.38 -21.76
C ASP A 359 -32.25 11.25 -20.90
N TYR A 360 -30.98 11.36 -21.27
CA TYR A 360 -29.93 12.01 -20.49
C TYR A 360 -29.27 13.15 -21.27
N VAL A 361 -28.73 14.12 -20.55
CA VAL A 361 -27.99 15.23 -21.14
C VAL A 361 -26.54 14.79 -21.32
N PRO A 362 -26.00 14.75 -22.55
CA PRO A 362 -24.60 14.40 -22.77
C PRO A 362 -23.67 15.50 -22.27
N ALA A 363 -22.44 15.10 -21.92
CA ALA A 363 -21.38 16.05 -21.57
C ALA A 363 -21.20 17.15 -22.64
N ALA A 364 -21.09 18.40 -22.18
CA ALA A 364 -20.76 19.52 -23.05
C ALA A 364 -19.31 19.40 -23.59
N PHE A 365 -18.41 18.82 -22.78
CA PHE A 365 -17.07 18.47 -23.19
C PHE A 365 -16.48 17.35 -22.33
N GLU A 366 -15.69 16.46 -22.96
CA GLU A 366 -15.01 15.33 -22.32
C GLU A 366 -13.52 15.65 -22.15
N LEU A 367 -13.04 15.63 -20.90
CA LEU A 367 -11.67 16.01 -20.55
C LEU A 367 -10.67 14.85 -20.75
N GLY A 368 -11.09 13.64 -20.42
CA GLY A 368 -10.29 12.41 -20.43
C GLY A 368 -10.55 11.55 -19.19
N THR A 369 -10.18 10.27 -19.25
CA THR A 369 -10.33 9.35 -18.10
C THR A 369 -9.34 9.69 -17.00
N ASN A 370 -9.77 9.64 -15.73
CA ASN A 370 -8.94 9.88 -14.53
C ASN A 370 -8.23 11.25 -14.51
N THR A 371 -8.84 12.25 -15.13
CA THR A 371 -8.34 13.64 -15.14
C THR A 371 -8.76 14.41 -13.89
N ALA A 372 -9.80 13.96 -13.19
CA ALA A 372 -10.29 14.48 -11.92
C ALA A 372 -10.44 16.02 -11.91
N PRO A 373 -11.42 16.59 -12.63
CA PRO A 373 -11.61 18.04 -12.69
C PRO A 373 -12.24 18.58 -11.39
N LEU A 374 -11.46 19.34 -10.62
CA LEU A 374 -11.87 19.79 -9.28
C LEU A 374 -12.32 21.25 -9.21
N GLY A 375 -11.86 22.11 -10.12
CA GLY A 375 -12.19 23.54 -10.13
C GLY A 375 -12.69 23.98 -11.50
N LEU A 376 -13.66 24.90 -11.51
CA LEU A 376 -14.19 25.53 -12.73
C LEU A 376 -14.46 27.00 -12.48
N LYS A 377 -14.00 27.87 -13.39
CA LYS A 377 -14.21 29.32 -13.28
C LYS A 377 -14.34 29.99 -14.64
N PHE A 378 -15.35 30.82 -14.84
CA PHE A 378 -15.33 31.77 -15.97
C PHE A 378 -14.41 32.93 -15.63
N TRP A 379 -13.38 33.16 -16.45
CA TRP A 379 -12.33 34.13 -16.15
C TRP A 379 -12.03 35.02 -17.35
N SER A 380 -12.12 36.33 -17.15
CA SER A 380 -11.87 37.35 -18.18
C SER A 380 -10.45 37.90 -18.18
N GLY A 381 -9.57 37.43 -17.29
CA GLY A 381 -8.21 37.98 -17.18
C GLY A 381 -7.29 37.61 -18.34
N TYR A 382 -7.57 36.53 -19.07
CA TYR A 382 -6.88 36.20 -20.32
C TYR A 382 -7.74 36.57 -21.54
N PRO A 383 -7.16 37.11 -22.64
CA PRO A 383 -7.93 37.54 -23.80
C PRO A 383 -8.81 36.45 -24.42
N ALA A 384 -10.06 36.80 -24.74
CA ALA A 384 -10.99 35.95 -25.47
C ALA A 384 -11.32 36.56 -26.84
N ARG A 385 -11.79 35.73 -27.78
CA ARG A 385 -12.27 36.17 -29.09
C ARG A 385 -13.65 36.80 -28.98
N THR A 386 -14.02 37.56 -30.01
CA THR A 386 -15.37 38.15 -30.10
C THR A 386 -16.42 37.04 -30.08
N ARG A 387 -17.44 37.16 -29.22
CA ARG A 387 -18.46 36.11 -28.97
C ARG A 387 -17.91 34.80 -28.40
N SER A 388 -16.73 34.83 -27.78
CA SER A 388 -16.19 33.72 -27.01
C SER A 388 -15.94 34.13 -25.55
N GLN A 389 -16.05 33.17 -24.64
CA GLN A 389 -15.71 33.30 -23.23
C GLN A 389 -14.66 32.25 -22.85
N ASN A 390 -13.82 32.60 -21.89
CA ASN A 390 -12.80 31.71 -21.36
C ASN A 390 -13.30 31.08 -20.06
N MET A 391 -13.32 29.75 -20.04
CA MET A 391 -13.58 28.95 -18.85
C MET A 391 -12.30 28.20 -18.47
N LEU A 392 -11.93 28.27 -17.21
CA LEU A 392 -10.80 27.55 -16.66
C LEU A 392 -11.27 26.27 -16.00
N VAL A 393 -10.47 25.21 -16.15
CA VAL A 393 -10.69 23.93 -15.45
C VAL A 393 -9.39 23.50 -14.79
N ALA A 394 -9.44 23.24 -13.48
CA ALA A 394 -8.32 22.65 -12.74
C ALA A 394 -8.40 21.13 -12.87
N VAL A 395 -7.50 20.58 -13.68
CA VAL A 395 -7.41 19.15 -13.92
C VAL A 395 -6.41 18.58 -12.93
N HIS A 396 -6.92 17.93 -11.88
CA HIS A 396 -6.14 17.56 -10.71
C HIS A 396 -5.48 16.18 -10.85
N GLY A 397 -6.06 15.27 -11.63
CA GLY A 397 -5.55 13.93 -11.90
C GLY A 397 -4.61 13.89 -13.11
N ALA A 398 -3.73 12.89 -13.16
CA ALA A 398 -2.73 12.75 -14.21
C ALA A 398 -3.32 12.39 -15.59
N GLY A 399 -4.56 11.91 -15.65
CA GLY A 399 -5.19 11.46 -16.88
C GLY A 399 -4.55 10.19 -17.45
N THR A 400 -4.66 10.00 -18.77
CA THR A 400 -3.99 8.91 -19.50
C THR A 400 -2.85 9.47 -20.35
N ALA A 401 -2.01 8.61 -20.94
CA ALA A 401 -0.98 9.05 -21.87
C ALA A 401 -1.55 9.79 -23.09
N GLU A 402 -2.75 9.41 -23.55
CA GLU A 402 -3.46 10.02 -24.67
C GLU A 402 -4.18 11.32 -24.28
N ARG A 403 -4.55 11.47 -23.01
CA ARG A 403 -5.25 12.64 -22.45
C ARG A 403 -4.61 13.03 -21.11
N PRO A 404 -3.35 13.52 -21.11
CA PRO A 404 -2.67 13.91 -19.89
C PRO A 404 -3.42 15.02 -19.16
N GLY A 405 -3.39 14.97 -17.84
CA GLY A 405 -3.95 15.96 -16.93
C GLY A 405 -2.86 16.66 -16.11
N MET A 406 -3.19 17.05 -14.88
CA MET A 406 -2.36 17.90 -14.01
C MET A 406 -1.97 19.21 -14.68
N ASP A 407 -2.98 19.96 -15.08
CA ASP A 407 -2.85 21.26 -15.72
C ASP A 407 -4.05 22.17 -15.40
N VAL A 408 -3.91 23.44 -15.77
CA VAL A 408 -5.01 24.41 -15.77
C VAL A 408 -5.41 24.61 -17.22
N ARG A 409 -6.58 24.10 -17.60
CA ARG A 409 -7.06 24.17 -18.99
C ARG A 409 -7.83 25.45 -19.25
N LEU A 410 -7.54 26.08 -20.37
CA LEU A 410 -8.33 27.18 -20.96
C LEU A 410 -9.28 26.57 -21.99
N VAL A 411 -10.58 26.65 -21.72
CA VAL A 411 -11.65 26.13 -22.58
C VAL A 411 -12.41 27.33 -23.17
N SER A 412 -12.48 27.40 -24.50
CA SER A 412 -13.18 28.48 -25.19
C SER A 412 -14.65 28.11 -25.45
N ILE A 413 -15.56 28.94 -24.96
CA ILE A 413 -17.01 28.78 -25.14
C ILE A 413 -17.50 29.80 -26.15
N GLN A 414 -18.00 29.34 -27.29
CA GLN A 414 -18.64 30.18 -28.29
C GLN A 414 -20.12 30.40 -27.95
N ASP A 415 -20.57 31.64 -28.09
CA ASP A 415 -21.98 32.04 -27.94
C ASP A 415 -22.60 31.57 -26.61
N GLY A 416 -21.79 31.51 -25.55
CA GLY A 416 -22.19 31.07 -24.21
C GLY A 416 -22.52 29.58 -24.07
N THR A 417 -22.46 28.79 -25.14
CA THR A 417 -23.11 27.47 -25.17
C THR A 417 -22.27 26.32 -25.73
N ARG A 418 -21.28 26.57 -26.59
CA ARG A 418 -20.54 25.50 -27.30
C ARG A 418 -19.06 25.56 -27.01
N VAL A 419 -18.46 24.43 -26.61
CA VAL A 419 -17.01 24.29 -26.47
C VAL A 419 -16.39 24.15 -27.84
N VAL A 420 -15.53 25.09 -28.25
CA VAL A 420 -14.96 25.11 -29.61
C VAL A 420 -13.47 24.75 -29.65
N ASN A 421 -12.74 24.96 -28.56
CA ASN A 421 -11.36 24.50 -28.40
C ASN A 421 -10.94 24.47 -26.92
N GLN A 422 -9.83 23.78 -26.64
CA GLN A 422 -9.11 23.90 -25.37
C GLN A 422 -7.59 23.87 -25.57
N ILE A 423 -6.87 24.45 -24.61
CA ILE A 423 -5.41 24.31 -24.45
C ILE A 423 -5.01 24.57 -22.99
N PRO A 424 -3.97 23.94 -22.44
CA PRO A 424 -3.43 24.29 -21.13
C PRO A 424 -3.00 25.76 -21.06
N LEU A 425 -3.63 26.52 -20.16
CA LEU A 425 -3.18 27.85 -19.74
C LEU A 425 -1.87 27.74 -18.97
N ILE A 426 -1.81 26.79 -18.02
CA ILE A 426 -0.64 26.50 -17.18
C ILE A 426 -0.41 25.00 -17.18
N ASN A 427 0.82 24.57 -17.46
CA ASN A 427 1.27 23.19 -17.35
C ASN A 427 2.63 23.12 -16.61
N GLY A 428 3.24 21.93 -16.59
CA GLY A 428 4.51 21.70 -15.89
C GLY A 428 4.33 21.27 -14.43
N PHE A 429 3.13 20.85 -14.02
CA PHE A 429 2.95 20.23 -12.71
C PHE A 429 3.62 18.85 -12.65
N ILE A 430 3.56 18.08 -13.75
CA ILE A 430 4.34 16.86 -13.97
C ILE A 430 5.71 17.25 -14.54
N GLN A 431 6.77 16.75 -13.91
CA GLN A 431 8.17 16.96 -14.29
C GLN A 431 8.74 15.75 -15.01
N ASP A 432 8.38 14.55 -14.57
CA ASP A 432 8.80 13.30 -15.16
C ASP A 432 7.60 12.34 -15.28
N PRO A 433 6.97 12.25 -16.45
CA PRO A 433 5.83 11.36 -16.68
C PRO A 433 6.15 9.87 -16.52
N LEU A 434 7.42 9.46 -16.66
CA LEU A 434 7.83 8.04 -16.57
C LEU A 434 8.07 7.60 -15.13
N ARG A 435 8.38 8.54 -14.23
CA ARG A 435 8.55 8.31 -12.78
C ARG A 435 7.41 8.90 -11.96
N PHE A 436 6.28 9.20 -12.60
CA PHE A 436 5.20 9.97 -12.00
C PHE A 436 4.67 9.33 -10.71
N ASP A 437 4.88 10.02 -9.59
CA ASP A 437 4.28 9.72 -8.30
C ASP A 437 3.04 10.60 -8.09
N VAL A 438 1.87 9.98 -7.92
CA VAL A 438 0.58 10.67 -7.69
C VAL A 438 0.55 11.58 -6.45
N TYR A 439 1.51 11.40 -5.53
CA TYR A 439 1.67 12.16 -4.29
C TYR A 439 2.75 13.25 -4.37
N CYS A 440 3.51 13.33 -5.47
CA CYS A 440 4.65 14.23 -5.62
C CYS A 440 5.64 14.14 -4.44
N LEU A 441 5.92 12.92 -3.95
CA LEU A 441 6.86 12.70 -2.84
C LEU A 441 8.33 12.78 -3.28
N ASP A 442 8.57 12.72 -4.59
CA ASP A 442 9.86 12.90 -5.24
C ASP A 442 9.84 14.11 -6.20
N ASP A 443 10.77 14.16 -7.15
CA ASP A 443 10.87 15.26 -8.11
C ASP A 443 10.05 15.05 -9.40
N SER A 444 9.22 14.00 -9.48
CA SER A 444 8.43 13.65 -10.66
C SER A 444 7.22 14.56 -10.88
N CYS A 445 6.72 15.24 -9.84
CA CYS A 445 5.75 16.33 -9.93
C CYS A 445 5.94 17.36 -8.81
N ILE A 446 5.37 18.56 -8.96
CA ILE A 446 5.57 19.69 -8.04
C ILE A 446 4.29 20.25 -7.42
N GLY A 447 3.12 19.71 -7.78
CA GLY A 447 1.82 20.14 -7.27
C GLY A 447 0.63 19.67 -8.09
N ARG A 448 -0.60 19.90 -7.61
CA ARG A 448 -1.87 19.54 -8.26
C ARG A 448 -2.91 20.65 -8.07
N PRO A 449 -3.35 21.34 -9.14
CA PRO A 449 -4.30 22.45 -9.03
C PRO A 449 -5.69 21.96 -8.62
N ALA A 450 -6.34 22.64 -7.66
CA ALA A 450 -7.60 22.20 -7.05
C ALA A 450 -8.78 23.16 -7.29
N ASP A 451 -8.69 24.43 -6.86
CA ASP A 451 -9.80 25.41 -6.96
C ASP A 451 -9.32 26.79 -7.43
N PHE A 452 -10.27 27.65 -7.84
CA PHE A 452 -10.06 28.99 -8.36
C PHE A 452 -10.84 30.07 -7.61
N LEU A 453 -10.18 31.20 -7.32
CA LEU A 453 -10.83 32.41 -6.83
C LEU A 453 -10.40 33.62 -7.64
N ALA A 454 -11.33 34.18 -8.42
CA ALA A 454 -11.09 35.40 -9.19
C ALA A 454 -11.09 36.63 -8.28
N LEU A 455 -10.12 37.51 -8.48
CA LEU A 455 -9.95 38.74 -7.70
C LEU A 455 -10.42 39.98 -8.48
N PRO A 456 -10.77 41.08 -7.79
CA PRO A 456 -11.26 42.32 -8.42
C PRO A 456 -10.29 42.96 -9.43
N ASP A 457 -9.00 42.68 -9.33
CA ASP A 457 -7.96 43.16 -10.24
C ASP A 457 -7.79 42.27 -11.50
N ASN A 458 -8.73 41.34 -11.72
CA ASN A 458 -8.70 40.30 -12.76
C ASN A 458 -7.60 39.25 -12.59
N SER A 459 -6.81 39.26 -11.51
CA SER A 459 -5.94 38.14 -11.18
C SER A 459 -6.76 36.97 -10.60
N LEU A 460 -6.14 35.80 -10.52
CA LEU A 460 -6.76 34.55 -10.12
C LEU A 460 -5.91 33.89 -9.03
N LEU A 461 -6.52 33.44 -7.95
CA LEU A 461 -5.87 32.52 -7.02
C LEU A 461 -6.15 31.08 -7.42
N ILE A 462 -5.14 30.23 -7.33
CA ILE A 462 -5.22 28.78 -7.60
C ILE A 462 -4.71 28.03 -6.37
N SER A 463 -5.54 27.21 -5.74
CA SER A 463 -5.09 26.34 -4.64
C SER A 463 -4.43 25.07 -5.16
N ASP A 464 -3.45 24.57 -4.41
CA ASP A 464 -2.71 23.35 -4.70
C ASP A 464 -2.58 22.53 -3.43
N ASP A 465 -3.33 21.43 -3.36
CA ASP A 465 -3.49 20.67 -2.13
C ASP A 465 -2.24 19.85 -1.78
N VAL A 466 -1.66 19.16 -2.77
CA VAL A 466 -0.42 18.39 -2.57
C VAL A 466 0.76 19.31 -2.29
N ALA A 467 0.88 20.42 -3.03
CA ALA A 467 1.97 21.35 -2.81
C ALA A 467 1.75 22.20 -1.56
N GLY A 468 0.55 22.26 -0.97
CA GLY A 468 0.27 23.03 0.26
C GLY A 468 0.43 24.54 0.08
N VAL A 469 0.10 25.05 -1.12
CA VAL A 469 0.29 26.45 -1.53
C VAL A 469 -0.94 27.01 -2.23
N ILE A 470 -0.95 28.34 -2.36
CA ILE A 470 -1.86 29.08 -3.23
C ILE A 470 -0.99 29.91 -4.18
N TYR A 471 -1.24 29.79 -5.48
CA TYR A 471 -0.62 30.61 -6.52
C TYR A 471 -1.51 31.82 -6.83
N ARG A 472 -0.91 32.95 -7.20
CA ARG A 472 -1.59 34.05 -7.88
C ARG A 472 -1.17 34.06 -9.35
N VAL A 473 -2.16 34.11 -10.23
CA VAL A 473 -1.99 34.14 -11.67
C VAL A 473 -2.53 35.45 -12.20
N SER A 474 -1.71 36.15 -12.99
CA SER A 474 -2.08 37.39 -13.66
C SER A 474 -1.71 37.32 -15.14
N TYR A 475 -2.31 38.20 -15.94
CA TYR A 475 -1.99 38.35 -17.35
C TYR A 475 -1.40 39.74 -17.58
N ASP A 476 -0.23 39.78 -18.22
CA ASP A 476 0.46 41.00 -18.61
C ASP A 476 0.93 40.90 -20.07
N PRO A 477 0.32 41.64 -21.01
CA PRO A 477 0.73 41.64 -22.41
C PRO A 477 2.00 42.48 -22.66
N ALA A 478 2.50 43.22 -21.67
CA ALA A 478 3.63 44.12 -21.87
C ALA A 478 4.90 43.34 -22.24
N GLY A 479 5.55 43.76 -23.33
CA GLY A 479 6.81 43.16 -23.79
C GLY A 479 6.66 41.84 -24.55
N LEU A 480 5.44 41.37 -24.83
CA LEU A 480 5.24 40.20 -25.69
C LEU A 480 5.65 40.51 -27.14
N PRO A 481 6.30 39.57 -27.84
CA PRO A 481 6.63 39.74 -29.26
C PRO A 481 5.36 39.81 -30.11
N ASN A 482 5.42 40.47 -31.27
CA ASN A 482 4.30 40.55 -32.21
C ASN A 482 4.20 39.28 -33.07
N THR A 483 4.07 38.11 -32.42
CA THR A 483 3.94 36.81 -33.09
C THR A 483 2.53 36.25 -32.99
N GLU A 484 2.12 35.44 -33.97
CA GLU A 484 0.83 34.76 -34.01
C GLU A 484 0.95 33.36 -34.63
N LEU A 485 0.52 32.32 -33.91
CA LEU A 485 0.32 30.97 -34.44
C LEU A 485 -1.18 30.66 -34.45
N THR A 486 -1.72 30.37 -35.63
CA THR A 486 -3.09 29.92 -35.82
C THR A 486 -3.10 28.43 -36.17
N LEU A 487 -3.72 27.61 -35.31
CA LEU A 487 -4.01 26.22 -35.60
C LEU A 487 -5.46 26.14 -36.10
N ARG A 488 -5.63 25.98 -37.41
CA ARG A 488 -6.94 26.02 -38.07
C ARG A 488 -7.42 24.60 -38.41
N PRO A 489 -8.50 24.11 -37.78
CA PRO A 489 -9.13 22.88 -38.23
C PRO A 489 -9.67 23.04 -39.65
N ALA A 490 -9.53 22.01 -40.49
CA ALA A 490 -10.28 21.92 -41.74
C ALA A 490 -11.76 21.57 -41.47
N LEU A 491 -12.61 21.68 -42.49
CA LEU A 491 -13.96 21.14 -42.43
C LEU A 491 -13.92 19.62 -42.21
N ALA A 492 -14.87 19.10 -41.43
CA ALA A 492 -15.03 17.65 -41.24
C ALA A 492 -15.11 16.94 -42.62
N PRO A 493 -14.26 15.94 -42.90
CA PRO A 493 -14.27 15.26 -44.19
C PRO A 493 -15.51 14.36 -44.37
N THR A 494 -16.17 13.99 -43.27
CA THR A 494 -17.45 13.26 -43.25
C THR A 494 -18.35 13.80 -42.13
N PRO A 495 -19.69 13.66 -42.25
CA PRO A 495 -20.63 14.07 -41.20
C PRO A 495 -20.39 13.40 -39.84
N GLU A 496 -19.84 12.18 -39.83
CA GLU A 496 -19.53 11.41 -38.62
C GLU A 496 -18.44 12.05 -37.73
N LEU A 497 -17.69 13.01 -38.27
CA LEU A 497 -16.64 13.74 -37.56
C LEU A 497 -17.06 15.15 -37.13
N GLU A 498 -18.25 15.63 -37.52
CA GLU A 498 -18.71 17.01 -37.20
C GLU A 498 -18.87 17.26 -35.69
N ASN A 499 -19.08 16.21 -34.90
CA ASN A 499 -19.23 16.30 -33.44
C ASN A 499 -17.98 15.85 -32.67
N GLU A 500 -16.88 15.60 -33.39
CA GLU A 500 -15.59 15.18 -32.83
C GLU A 500 -14.66 16.38 -32.67
N MET A 501 -13.78 16.28 -31.67
CA MET A 501 -12.66 17.21 -31.48
C MET A 501 -11.38 16.54 -31.99
N ILE A 502 -10.66 17.20 -32.91
CA ILE A 502 -9.31 16.77 -33.25
C ILE A 502 -8.32 17.25 -32.19
N SER A 503 -7.20 16.55 -32.07
CA SER A 503 -6.19 16.85 -31.06
C SER A 503 -4.78 16.83 -31.62
N GLY A 504 -3.89 17.54 -30.94
CA GLY A 504 -2.46 17.52 -31.23
C GLY A 504 -1.65 18.06 -30.07
N THR A 505 -0.33 18.06 -30.24
CA THR A 505 0.64 18.56 -29.28
C THR A 505 1.46 19.66 -29.92
N LEU A 506 1.46 20.84 -29.28
CA LEU A 506 2.35 21.95 -29.60
C LEU A 506 3.60 21.83 -28.72
N ILE A 507 4.78 21.78 -29.35
CA ILE A 507 6.09 21.73 -28.69
C ILE A 507 6.77 23.07 -28.92
N ALA A 508 7.05 23.78 -27.84
CA ALA A 508 7.74 25.07 -27.86
C ALA A 508 9.28 24.89 -28.03
N PRO A 509 10.03 25.96 -28.39
CA PRO A 509 11.49 25.89 -28.56
C PRO A 509 12.27 25.37 -27.34
N GLY A 510 11.72 25.58 -26.13
CA GLY A 510 12.28 25.07 -24.88
C GLY A 510 11.84 23.65 -24.50
N GLY A 511 11.21 22.90 -25.42
CA GLY A 511 10.75 21.52 -25.21
C GLY A 511 9.42 21.38 -24.46
N ASN A 512 8.85 22.47 -23.94
CA ASN A 512 7.56 22.41 -23.25
C ASN A 512 6.41 22.04 -24.23
N THR A 513 5.61 21.04 -23.85
CA THR A 513 4.55 20.45 -24.67
C THR A 513 3.16 20.83 -24.17
N ARG A 514 2.24 21.19 -25.06
CA ARG A 514 0.83 21.47 -24.75
C ARG A 514 -0.07 20.67 -25.66
N GLN A 515 -0.89 19.80 -25.08
CA GLN A 515 -1.94 19.14 -25.83
C GLN A 515 -3.10 20.11 -26.06
N PHE A 516 -3.63 20.16 -27.26
CA PHE A 516 -4.78 21.01 -27.60
C PHE A 516 -5.87 20.21 -28.28
N HIS A 517 -7.09 20.73 -28.22
CA HIS A 517 -8.26 20.19 -28.93
C HIS A 517 -9.00 21.30 -29.65
N THR A 518 -9.52 21.01 -30.84
CA THR A 518 -10.36 21.94 -31.62
C THR A 518 -11.50 21.21 -32.30
N SER A 519 -12.64 21.88 -32.42
CA SER A 519 -13.81 21.36 -33.11
C SER A 519 -13.59 21.31 -34.63
N LEU A 520 -14.16 20.29 -35.26
CA LEU A 520 -14.31 20.20 -36.73
C LEU A 520 -15.67 20.70 -37.22
N ASN A 521 -16.57 21.09 -36.31
CA ASN A 521 -17.93 21.47 -36.67
C ASN A 521 -17.94 22.78 -37.49
N PRO A 522 -18.55 22.81 -38.70
CA PRO A 522 -18.61 24.01 -39.51
C PRO A 522 -19.34 25.19 -38.85
N ALA A 523 -20.24 24.94 -37.89
CA ALA A 523 -20.91 25.99 -37.13
C ALA A 523 -19.99 26.65 -36.08
N ASP A 524 -18.85 26.05 -35.73
CA ASP A 524 -17.89 26.58 -34.74
C ASP A 524 -16.87 27.52 -35.40
N SER A 525 -17.35 28.68 -35.85
CA SER A 525 -16.51 29.68 -36.55
C SER A 525 -15.31 30.19 -35.72
N TYR A 526 -15.30 29.97 -34.40
CA TYR A 526 -14.19 30.32 -33.51
C TYR A 526 -13.34 29.13 -33.04
N ALA A 527 -13.49 27.95 -33.67
CA ALA A 527 -12.72 26.74 -33.31
C ALA A 527 -11.21 26.92 -33.41
N ALA A 528 -10.71 27.69 -34.39
CA ALA A 528 -9.28 27.90 -34.57
C ALA A 528 -8.59 28.47 -33.31
N LEU A 529 -7.56 27.78 -32.83
CA LEU A 529 -6.71 28.24 -31.72
C LEU A 529 -5.75 29.30 -32.23
N VAL A 530 -5.78 30.49 -31.63
CA VAL A 530 -4.90 31.60 -31.98
C VAL A 530 -4.08 32.03 -30.79
N LEU A 531 -2.80 31.75 -30.87
CA LEU A 531 -1.80 32.02 -29.83
C LEU A 531 -0.98 33.22 -30.26
N LYS A 532 -1.09 34.32 -29.52
CA LYS A 532 -0.35 35.56 -29.75
C LYS A 532 0.77 35.71 -28.72
N GLY A 533 1.86 36.39 -29.08
CA GLY A 533 2.95 36.67 -28.14
C GLY A 533 3.87 35.48 -27.84
N LEU A 534 3.85 34.45 -28.68
CA LEU A 534 4.74 33.31 -28.58
C LEU A 534 6.22 33.74 -28.73
N PRO A 535 7.15 33.26 -27.89
CA PRO A 535 8.57 33.52 -28.05
C PRO A 535 9.10 33.19 -29.45
N HIS A 536 10.15 33.88 -29.91
CA HIS A 536 10.82 33.50 -31.15
C HIS A 536 11.50 32.13 -31.00
N GLY A 537 11.48 31.32 -32.05
CA GLY A 537 12.16 30.03 -32.10
C GLY A 537 11.43 28.99 -32.95
N ALA A 538 11.98 27.77 -32.94
CA ALA A 538 11.42 26.62 -33.65
C ALA A 538 10.34 25.92 -32.81
N TYR A 539 9.16 25.76 -33.41
CA TYR A 539 8.02 25.05 -32.86
C TYR A 539 7.77 23.77 -33.65
N GLN A 540 7.23 22.76 -32.99
CA GLN A 540 6.70 21.56 -33.64
C GLN A 540 5.24 21.38 -33.28
N VAL A 541 4.43 20.99 -34.25
CA VAL A 541 3.05 20.57 -34.04
C VAL A 541 2.92 19.13 -34.50
N ARG A 542 2.50 18.26 -33.57
CA ARG A 542 2.19 16.85 -33.85
C ARG A 542 0.70 16.61 -33.74
N LEU A 543 0.06 16.14 -34.81
CA LEU A 543 -1.37 15.83 -34.84
C LEU A 543 -1.63 14.36 -34.50
N ASN A 544 -2.71 14.12 -33.76
CA ASN A 544 -3.18 12.78 -33.40
C ASN A 544 -4.25 12.30 -34.38
N ASP A 545 -4.47 10.99 -34.40
CA ASP A 545 -5.52 10.36 -35.20
C ASP A 545 -6.90 10.62 -34.58
N VAL A 546 -7.95 10.57 -35.40
CA VAL A 546 -9.34 10.63 -34.96
C VAL A 546 -10.11 9.48 -35.60
N LYS A 547 -10.54 8.49 -34.80
CA LYS A 547 -11.12 7.24 -35.31
C LYS A 547 -10.18 6.61 -36.37
N ASN A 548 -10.70 6.26 -37.55
CA ASN A 548 -9.92 5.68 -38.66
C ASN A 548 -9.25 6.74 -39.56
N TRP A 549 -9.23 8.01 -39.16
CA TRP A 549 -8.67 9.11 -39.93
C TRP A 549 -7.32 9.55 -39.36
N ILE A 550 -6.32 9.63 -40.24
CA ILE A 550 -4.97 10.07 -39.91
C ILE A 550 -4.72 11.48 -40.46
N PRO A 551 -3.89 12.31 -39.81
CA PRO A 551 -3.48 13.60 -40.36
C PRO A 551 -2.82 13.43 -41.73
N GLN A 552 -3.08 14.34 -42.67
CA GLN A 552 -2.35 14.38 -43.94
C GLN A 552 -0.87 14.74 -43.73
N THR A 553 -0.60 15.58 -42.72
CA THR A 553 0.75 15.90 -42.25
C THR A 553 0.75 15.75 -40.74
N ARG A 554 1.39 14.68 -40.25
CA ARG A 554 1.40 14.35 -38.82
C ARG A 554 2.28 15.31 -38.02
N ASN A 555 3.47 15.57 -38.52
CA ASN A 555 4.48 16.41 -37.88
C ASN A 555 4.74 17.64 -38.74
N THR A 556 4.57 18.83 -38.17
CA THR A 556 4.89 20.10 -38.82
C THR A 556 5.90 20.86 -37.97
N SER A 557 7.03 21.23 -38.56
CA SER A 557 8.01 22.14 -37.95
C SER A 557 7.84 23.55 -38.53
N LEU A 558 7.85 24.57 -37.67
CA LEU A 558 7.73 25.97 -38.06
C LEU A 558 8.63 26.85 -37.19
N THR A 559 8.99 28.03 -37.65
CA THR A 559 9.82 28.97 -36.90
C THR A 559 9.12 30.32 -36.82
N LEU A 560 8.99 30.88 -35.61
CA LEU A 560 8.51 32.25 -35.42
C LEU A 560 9.71 33.16 -35.15
N SER A 561 9.80 34.29 -35.85
CA SER A 561 10.88 35.26 -35.74
C SER A 561 10.35 36.70 -35.92
N ALA A 562 11.24 37.69 -35.88
CA ALA A 562 10.86 39.08 -36.14
C ALA A 562 10.38 39.30 -37.59
N ASP A 563 10.98 38.57 -38.56
CA ASP A 563 10.68 38.70 -39.99
C ASP A 563 9.51 37.79 -40.42
N ASP A 564 9.37 36.63 -39.78
CA ASP A 564 8.28 35.67 -39.98
C ASP A 564 7.51 35.47 -38.67
N ASN A 565 6.59 36.41 -38.43
CA ASN A 565 5.93 36.53 -37.15
C ASN A 565 4.49 35.97 -37.14
N LYS A 566 3.99 35.43 -38.27
CA LYS A 566 2.64 34.88 -38.36
C LYS A 566 2.61 33.58 -39.13
N TYR A 567 2.11 32.51 -38.50
CA TYR A 567 1.97 31.21 -39.16
C TYR A 567 0.54 30.65 -39.01
N VAL A 568 0.01 30.07 -40.07
CA VAL A 568 -1.29 29.40 -40.08
C VAL A 568 -1.11 27.95 -40.50
N LEU A 569 -1.32 27.02 -39.57
CA LEU A 569 -1.34 25.59 -39.83
C LEU A 569 -2.77 25.14 -40.13
N ASN A 570 -3.02 24.65 -41.35
CA ASN A 570 -4.28 24.01 -41.70
C ASN A 570 -4.20 22.51 -41.38
N MET A 571 -5.03 22.05 -40.45
CA MET A 571 -5.02 20.66 -39.97
C MET A 571 -6.01 19.82 -40.79
N GLN A 572 -5.49 19.05 -41.75
CA GLN A 572 -6.27 18.21 -42.66
C GLN A 572 -6.09 16.72 -42.34
N TYR A 573 -7.13 15.93 -42.58
CA TYR A 573 -7.18 14.49 -42.31
C TYR A 573 -7.52 13.68 -43.58
N ARG A 574 -7.11 12.41 -43.62
CA ARG A 574 -7.43 11.41 -44.65
C ARG A 574 -7.72 10.05 -44.01
N GLU A 575 -8.41 9.16 -44.71
CA GLU A 575 -8.70 7.80 -44.23
C GLU A 575 -7.43 6.93 -44.22
N ARG A 576 -7.29 6.03 -43.23
CA ARG A 576 -6.11 5.12 -43.11
C ARG A 576 -6.15 3.99 -44.17
N PRO A 577 -5.02 3.66 -44.83
CA PRO A 577 -4.92 2.48 -45.71
C PRO A 577 -5.07 1.14 -44.95
N ILE A 578 -5.49 0.08 -45.66
CA ILE A 578 -5.84 -1.23 -45.05
C ILE A 578 -4.61 -2.11 -44.73
N LYS A 579 -3.50 -1.99 -45.47
CA LYS A 579 -2.31 -2.83 -45.33
C LYS A 579 -1.04 -2.02 -45.62
N LEU A 580 0.07 -2.33 -44.95
CA LEU A 580 1.39 -1.78 -45.24
C LEU A 580 2.41 -2.91 -45.40
N ASP A 581 3.27 -2.84 -46.41
CA ASP A 581 4.28 -3.86 -46.69
C ASP A 581 5.67 -3.20 -46.60
N VAL A 582 6.45 -3.54 -45.56
CA VAL A 582 7.81 -2.98 -45.31
C VAL A 582 8.85 -4.10 -45.22
N ASN A 583 9.93 -4.02 -46.00
CA ASN A 583 11.04 -4.97 -45.97
C ASN A 583 12.09 -4.58 -44.92
N ILE A 584 12.45 -5.52 -44.04
CA ILE A 584 13.52 -5.36 -43.05
C ILE A 584 14.67 -6.32 -43.34
N THR A 585 15.86 -5.79 -43.60
CA THR A 585 17.08 -6.59 -43.84
C THR A 585 17.94 -6.68 -42.57
N VAL A 586 18.36 -7.88 -42.18
CA VAL A 586 19.20 -8.15 -41.00
C VAL A 586 20.51 -8.80 -41.43
N LEU A 587 21.65 -8.26 -40.99
CA LEU A 587 22.99 -8.78 -41.28
C LEU A 587 23.56 -9.57 -40.10
N ALA A 588 24.03 -10.79 -40.37
CA ALA A 588 24.72 -11.62 -39.39
C ALA A 588 26.15 -11.10 -39.12
N PRO A 589 26.62 -11.12 -37.86
CA PRO A 589 27.97 -10.67 -37.53
C PRO A 589 29.03 -11.68 -37.97
N SER A 590 30.30 -11.31 -37.81
CA SER A 590 31.42 -12.25 -37.89
C SER A 590 31.36 -13.24 -36.72
N LYS A 591 31.68 -14.52 -36.99
CA LYS A 591 31.68 -15.58 -35.98
C LYS A 591 32.75 -15.35 -34.89
N PRO A 592 32.39 -15.23 -33.61
CA PRO A 592 33.37 -15.16 -32.51
C PRO A 592 34.16 -16.46 -32.37
N ALA A 593 35.41 -16.38 -31.89
CA ALA A 593 36.31 -17.52 -31.80
C ALA A 593 35.87 -18.59 -30.76
N SER A 594 35.12 -18.16 -29.74
CA SER A 594 34.53 -18.98 -28.68
C SER A 594 33.29 -19.76 -29.12
N VAL A 595 32.68 -19.41 -30.25
CA VAL A 595 31.40 -19.98 -30.72
C VAL A 595 31.65 -21.16 -31.65
N THR A 596 30.98 -22.29 -31.41
CA THR A 596 31.13 -23.51 -32.24
C THR A 596 30.03 -23.66 -33.29
N ASP A 597 28.89 -22.99 -33.13
CA ASP A 597 27.71 -23.15 -34.00
C ASP A 597 27.98 -22.82 -35.48
N PRO A 598 27.36 -23.57 -36.42
CA PRO A 598 27.60 -23.42 -37.85
C PRO A 598 26.89 -22.22 -38.48
N THR A 599 25.77 -21.79 -37.90
CA THR A 599 24.95 -20.65 -38.36
C THR A 599 24.59 -19.74 -37.20
N TRP A 600 24.39 -18.46 -37.49
CA TRP A 600 23.82 -17.49 -36.55
C TRP A 600 22.29 -17.48 -36.69
N HIS A 601 21.59 -17.02 -35.67
CA HIS A 601 20.14 -16.89 -35.73
C HIS A 601 19.65 -15.70 -34.91
N PHE A 602 18.41 -15.28 -35.17
CA PHE A 602 17.69 -14.30 -34.35
C PHE A 602 16.20 -14.64 -34.34
N THR A 603 15.44 -14.04 -33.42
CA THR A 603 13.99 -14.27 -33.27
C THR A 603 13.20 -12.99 -33.52
N LEU A 604 12.09 -13.08 -34.26
CA LEU A 604 11.12 -12.01 -34.50
C LEU A 604 9.80 -12.28 -33.76
N LYS A 605 9.28 -11.29 -33.03
CA LYS A 605 8.03 -11.42 -32.25
C LYS A 605 7.16 -10.17 -32.37
N LEU A 606 5.88 -10.32 -32.72
CA LEU A 606 4.91 -9.22 -32.74
C LEU A 606 4.35 -8.95 -31.33
N LYS A 607 4.42 -7.70 -30.87
CA LYS A 607 3.98 -7.30 -29.54
C LYS A 607 2.45 -7.20 -29.45
N GLY A 608 1.86 -7.78 -28.41
CA GLY A 608 0.41 -7.74 -28.15
C GLY A 608 -0.44 -8.76 -28.91
N SER A 609 0.16 -9.56 -29.80
CA SER A 609 -0.54 -10.67 -30.47
C SER A 609 -0.42 -11.95 -29.64
N THR A 610 -1.55 -12.50 -29.22
CA THR A 610 -1.62 -13.81 -28.53
C THR A 610 -1.70 -14.98 -29.52
N SER A 611 -1.77 -14.72 -30.83
CA SER A 611 -2.05 -15.72 -31.87
C SER A 611 -0.91 -16.00 -32.84
N THR A 612 0.23 -15.30 -32.76
CA THR A 612 1.38 -15.50 -33.64
C THR A 612 2.60 -16.02 -32.87
N GLU A 613 3.05 -17.23 -33.20
CA GLU A 613 4.28 -17.79 -32.65
C GLU A 613 5.53 -16.97 -33.06
N PRO A 614 6.55 -16.85 -32.20
CA PRO A 614 7.81 -16.20 -32.56
C PRO A 614 8.48 -16.91 -33.75
N LYS A 615 8.98 -16.13 -34.71
CA LYS A 615 9.67 -16.65 -35.89
C LYS A 615 11.18 -16.64 -35.66
N VAL A 616 11.82 -17.82 -35.62
CA VAL A 616 13.28 -17.96 -35.58
C VAL A 616 13.84 -17.96 -37.00
N VAL A 617 14.77 -17.07 -37.29
CA VAL A 617 15.39 -16.91 -38.62
C VAL A 617 16.86 -17.33 -38.53
N GLN A 618 17.25 -18.28 -39.37
CA GLN A 618 18.63 -18.79 -39.46
C GLN A 618 19.39 -18.07 -40.56
N VAL A 619 20.60 -17.60 -40.27
CA VAL A 619 21.44 -16.83 -41.19
C VAL A 619 22.89 -17.33 -41.08
N PRO A 620 23.57 -17.67 -42.19
CA PRO A 620 25.00 -17.95 -42.14
C PRO A 620 25.78 -16.75 -41.56
N TRP A 621 26.84 -17.01 -40.80
CA TRP A 621 27.68 -15.94 -40.24
C TRP A 621 28.25 -15.04 -41.35
N GLY A 622 28.12 -13.72 -41.20
CA GLY A 622 28.55 -12.73 -42.19
C GLY A 622 27.60 -12.46 -43.37
N GLU A 623 26.49 -13.19 -43.49
CA GLU A 623 25.49 -13.02 -44.55
C GLU A 623 24.25 -12.24 -44.07
N SER A 624 23.36 -11.80 -44.97
CA SER A 624 22.12 -11.08 -44.64
C SER A 624 20.84 -11.79 -45.06
N VAL A 625 19.72 -11.48 -44.41
CA VAL A 625 18.36 -11.95 -44.74
C VAL A 625 17.35 -10.80 -44.73
N THR A 626 16.31 -10.86 -45.55
CA THR A 626 15.23 -9.85 -45.61
C THR A 626 13.88 -10.46 -45.22
N GLU A 627 13.13 -9.77 -44.36
CA GLU A 627 11.83 -10.18 -43.81
C GLU A 627 10.77 -9.10 -44.08
N LEU A 628 9.56 -9.51 -44.51
CA LEU A 628 8.47 -8.59 -44.84
C LEU A 628 7.51 -8.45 -43.63
N LEU A 629 7.30 -7.22 -43.16
CA LEU A 629 6.47 -6.90 -41.99
C LEU A 629 5.30 -5.96 -42.34
N ASP A 630 4.19 -6.10 -41.61
CA ASP A 630 2.98 -5.25 -41.69
C ASP A 630 2.90 -4.31 -40.48
N TYR A 631 1.85 -3.50 -40.35
CA TYR A 631 1.61 -2.62 -39.20
C TYR A 631 1.77 -3.36 -37.87
N GLY A 632 2.63 -2.83 -36.99
CA GLY A 632 2.84 -3.42 -35.67
C GLY A 632 4.15 -3.00 -35.01
N ASP A 633 4.24 -3.30 -33.71
CA ASP A 633 5.48 -3.19 -32.93
C ASP A 633 6.11 -4.60 -32.83
N TYR A 634 7.28 -4.82 -33.43
CA TYR A 634 8.02 -6.09 -33.45
C TYR A 634 9.27 -6.04 -32.56
N GLU A 635 9.62 -7.16 -31.93
CA GLU A 635 10.84 -7.37 -31.16
C GLU A 635 11.78 -8.32 -31.91
N VAL A 636 13.02 -7.88 -32.16
CA VAL A 636 14.14 -8.65 -32.75
C VAL A 636 15.07 -9.06 -31.62
N ILE A 637 15.28 -10.36 -31.40
CA ILE A 637 16.03 -10.90 -30.24
C ILE A 637 17.25 -11.69 -30.72
N TYR A 638 18.43 -11.40 -30.16
CA TYR A 638 19.73 -11.97 -30.59
C TYR A 638 20.35 -12.91 -29.53
N PRO A 639 20.87 -14.10 -29.90
CA PRO A 639 21.22 -15.17 -28.95
C PRO A 639 22.51 -14.92 -28.16
N PHE A 640 22.63 -15.52 -26.96
CA PHE A 640 23.87 -15.56 -26.17
C PHE A 640 24.73 -16.78 -26.52
N TYR A 641 26.05 -16.62 -26.40
CA TYR A 641 27.00 -17.73 -26.44
C TYR A 641 27.91 -17.71 -25.20
N PRO A 642 28.54 -18.85 -24.82
CA PRO A 642 29.46 -18.88 -23.69
C PRO A 642 30.57 -17.83 -23.86
N GLN A 643 30.71 -16.95 -22.87
CA GLN A 643 31.65 -15.82 -22.87
C GLN A 643 31.39 -14.73 -23.93
N GLU A 644 30.24 -14.71 -24.60
CA GLU A 644 29.92 -13.68 -25.60
C GLU A 644 28.56 -13.04 -25.33
N LEU A 645 28.57 -11.72 -25.11
CA LEU A 645 27.38 -10.90 -24.86
C LEU A 645 26.95 -10.17 -26.15
N PRO A 646 25.73 -10.39 -26.67
CA PRO A 646 25.22 -9.64 -27.82
C PRO A 646 25.00 -8.15 -27.50
N GLN A 647 25.34 -7.27 -28.45
CA GLN A 647 25.19 -5.82 -28.32
C GLN A 647 24.54 -5.20 -29.58
N PRO A 648 23.28 -4.73 -29.50
CA PRO A 648 22.33 -4.87 -28.36
C PRO A 648 21.79 -6.31 -28.19
N GLU A 649 21.17 -6.63 -27.06
CA GLU A 649 20.51 -7.94 -26.85
C GLU A 649 19.21 -8.10 -27.66
N GLN A 650 18.50 -6.97 -27.89
CA GLN A 650 17.27 -6.91 -28.68
C GLN A 650 17.04 -5.52 -29.29
N VAL A 651 16.20 -5.44 -30.32
CA VAL A 651 15.76 -4.21 -30.98
C VAL A 651 14.25 -4.20 -31.16
N VAL A 652 13.59 -3.05 -30.94
CA VAL A 652 12.15 -2.86 -31.20
C VAL A 652 11.96 -2.13 -32.52
N LEU A 653 11.14 -2.68 -33.42
CA LEU A 653 10.80 -2.12 -34.72
C LEU A 653 9.32 -1.73 -34.75
N ARG A 654 9.02 -0.48 -35.10
CA ARG A 654 7.64 0.02 -35.22
C ARG A 654 7.29 0.29 -36.67
N ILE A 655 6.40 -0.52 -37.23
CA ILE A 655 5.93 -0.42 -38.61
C ILE A 655 4.65 0.43 -38.65
N ASN A 656 4.71 1.60 -39.30
CA ASN A 656 3.62 2.57 -39.45
C ASN A 656 3.70 3.30 -40.81
N GLU A 657 2.80 4.25 -41.10
CA GLU A 657 2.71 4.91 -42.41
C GLU A 657 3.98 5.66 -42.87
N GLU A 658 4.87 6.01 -41.95
CA GLU A 658 6.14 6.67 -42.24
C GLU A 658 7.28 5.67 -42.47
N SER A 659 7.05 4.37 -42.21
CA SER A 659 8.05 3.32 -42.36
C SER A 659 8.38 3.06 -43.83
N GLN A 660 9.67 2.85 -44.10
CA GLN A 660 10.20 2.46 -45.40
C GLN A 660 11.04 1.20 -45.23
N ASP A 661 11.38 0.56 -46.35
CA ASP A 661 12.31 -0.56 -46.34
C ASP A 661 13.64 -0.15 -45.67
N GLU A 662 14.08 -0.93 -44.68
CA GLU A 662 15.21 -0.59 -43.82
C GLU A 662 16.15 -1.79 -43.65
N GLN A 663 17.46 -1.51 -43.56
CA GLN A 663 18.46 -2.48 -43.13
C GLN A 663 18.87 -2.17 -41.70
N LEU A 664 18.71 -3.14 -40.79
CA LEU A 664 19.12 -2.98 -39.40
C LEU A 664 20.64 -2.87 -39.28
N ALA A 665 21.08 -2.08 -38.30
CA ALA A 665 22.49 -1.95 -37.97
C ALA A 665 23.10 -3.33 -37.65
N PRO A 666 24.36 -3.60 -38.05
CA PRO A 666 25.03 -4.85 -37.72
C PRO A 666 25.18 -4.99 -36.20
N ILE A 667 24.81 -6.16 -35.68
CA ILE A 667 25.07 -6.53 -34.28
C ILE A 667 26.57 -6.80 -34.06
N SER A 668 27.04 -6.64 -32.82
CA SER A 668 28.36 -7.10 -32.38
C SER A 668 28.26 -7.99 -31.13
N TYR A 669 29.27 -8.82 -30.89
CA TYR A 669 29.43 -9.61 -29.66
C TYR A 669 30.62 -9.10 -28.86
N ARG A 670 30.43 -8.88 -27.55
CA ARG A 670 31.47 -8.51 -26.59
C ARG A 670 31.94 -9.76 -25.85
N HIS A 671 33.23 -10.05 -25.93
CA HIS A 671 33.83 -11.12 -25.13
C HIS A 671 33.82 -10.77 -23.64
N GLU A 672 33.22 -11.63 -22.81
CA GLU A 672 33.03 -11.45 -21.37
C GLU A 672 33.31 -12.76 -20.60
N PRO A 673 34.53 -12.93 -20.03
CA PRO A 673 34.90 -14.15 -19.31
C PRO A 673 34.03 -14.44 -18.07
N LYS A 674 33.42 -13.41 -17.48
CA LYS A 674 32.52 -13.54 -16.32
C LYS A 674 31.09 -13.19 -16.71
N LEU A 675 30.58 -13.85 -17.74
CA LEU A 675 29.26 -13.57 -18.29
C LEU A 675 28.15 -13.64 -17.24
N GLY A 676 28.17 -14.64 -16.36
CA GLY A 676 27.18 -14.79 -15.28
C GLY A 676 27.13 -13.62 -14.30
N GLU A 677 28.29 -13.14 -13.83
CA GLU A 677 28.40 -11.97 -12.94
C GLU A 677 27.88 -10.71 -13.65
N THR A 678 28.30 -10.53 -14.90
CA THR A 678 27.96 -9.34 -15.71
C THR A 678 26.47 -9.27 -16.00
N VAL A 679 25.85 -10.34 -16.50
CA VAL A 679 24.42 -10.35 -16.83
C VAL A 679 23.57 -10.28 -15.56
N LEU A 680 23.99 -10.93 -14.47
CA LEU A 680 23.31 -10.79 -13.18
C LEU A 680 23.30 -9.32 -12.74
N ALA A 681 24.44 -8.63 -12.84
CA ALA A 681 24.60 -7.23 -12.46
C ALA A 681 23.87 -6.26 -13.40
N GLU A 682 23.86 -6.49 -14.71
CA GLU A 682 23.28 -5.58 -15.72
C GLU A 682 21.77 -5.80 -15.93
N SER A 683 21.28 -7.03 -15.81
CA SER A 683 19.92 -7.41 -16.21
C SER A 683 19.04 -7.87 -15.05
N CYS A 684 19.58 -8.61 -14.07
CA CYS A 684 18.78 -9.11 -12.95
C CYS A 684 18.64 -8.09 -11.82
N THR A 685 19.64 -7.24 -11.58
CA THR A 685 19.57 -6.22 -10.50
C THR A 685 18.52 -5.13 -10.73
N LYS A 686 18.05 -4.98 -11.98
CA LYS A 686 16.94 -4.08 -12.33
C LYS A 686 15.62 -4.48 -11.65
N CYS A 687 15.46 -5.75 -11.32
CA CYS A 687 14.26 -6.30 -10.68
C CYS A 687 14.54 -6.89 -9.29
N HIS A 688 15.75 -7.39 -9.06
CA HIS A 688 16.16 -8.03 -7.81
C HIS A 688 17.20 -7.18 -7.10
N ALA A 689 16.95 -6.83 -5.85
CA ALA A 689 17.99 -6.20 -5.02
C ALA A 689 19.18 -7.15 -4.85
N VAL A 690 20.39 -6.63 -4.63
CA VAL A 690 21.58 -7.47 -4.43
C VAL A 690 21.40 -8.42 -3.23
N GLU A 691 20.70 -7.93 -2.20
CA GLU A 691 20.33 -8.67 -0.99
C GLU A 691 19.39 -9.85 -1.27
N PHE A 692 18.65 -9.84 -2.39
CA PHE A 692 17.82 -10.97 -2.81
C PHE A 692 18.70 -12.18 -3.15
N PHE A 693 19.80 -11.95 -3.87
CA PHE A 693 20.73 -13.01 -4.25
C PHE A 693 21.62 -13.41 -3.07
N ASN A 694 22.11 -12.44 -2.29
CA ASN A 694 22.93 -12.70 -1.12
C ASN A 694 22.08 -13.08 0.11
N ASN A 695 21.37 -14.20 0.03
CA ASN A 695 20.40 -14.64 1.02
C ASN A 695 20.58 -16.13 1.37
N LEU A 696 20.71 -16.43 2.67
CA LEU A 696 20.84 -17.80 3.19
C LEU A 696 19.69 -18.71 2.74
N GLY A 697 18.45 -18.22 2.78
CA GLY A 697 17.28 -18.99 2.37
C GLY A 697 17.35 -19.37 0.89
N MET A 698 17.75 -18.45 0.02
CA MET A 698 17.93 -18.75 -1.41
C MET A 698 19.05 -19.77 -1.63
N ALA A 699 20.19 -19.59 -0.96
CA ALA A 699 21.31 -20.53 -1.04
C ALA A 699 20.89 -21.95 -0.65
N VAL A 700 20.28 -22.12 0.53
CA VAL A 700 19.89 -23.45 1.04
C VAL A 700 18.78 -24.08 0.21
N VAL A 701 17.77 -23.32 -0.19
CA VAL A 701 16.65 -23.83 -0.99
C VAL A 701 17.13 -24.30 -2.36
N TRP A 702 17.94 -23.50 -3.08
CA TRP A 702 18.43 -23.86 -4.40
C TRP A 702 19.52 -24.92 -4.35
N SER A 703 20.35 -24.95 -3.30
CA SER A 703 21.27 -26.07 -3.08
C SER A 703 20.55 -27.40 -2.86
N ALA A 704 19.40 -27.37 -2.18
CA ALA A 704 18.59 -28.56 -2.01
C ALA A 704 17.84 -28.99 -3.29
N ALA A 705 17.44 -28.04 -4.14
CA ALA A 705 16.74 -28.26 -5.41
C ALA A 705 17.66 -28.71 -6.56
N GLY A 706 18.89 -28.18 -6.60
CA GLY A 706 19.89 -28.45 -7.63
C GLY A 706 20.01 -27.34 -8.69
N GLN A 707 21.20 -27.26 -9.30
CA GLN A 707 21.57 -26.17 -10.21
C GLN A 707 20.71 -26.10 -11.49
N ASP A 708 20.33 -27.25 -12.05
CA ASP A 708 19.47 -27.33 -13.24
C ASP A 708 18.07 -26.78 -12.99
N ALA A 709 17.55 -26.91 -11.76
CA ALA A 709 16.26 -26.34 -11.38
C ALA A 709 16.34 -24.80 -11.38
N LEU A 710 17.47 -24.24 -10.90
CA LEU A 710 17.70 -22.80 -10.94
C LEU A 710 17.82 -22.28 -12.39
N VAL A 711 18.51 -23.00 -13.28
CA VAL A 711 18.62 -22.62 -14.70
C VAL A 711 17.23 -22.50 -15.33
N ARG A 712 16.39 -23.53 -15.19
CA ARG A 712 15.01 -23.49 -15.71
C ARG A 712 14.20 -22.34 -15.12
N GLN A 713 14.41 -22.04 -13.83
CA GLN A 713 13.72 -20.94 -13.18
C GLN A 713 14.14 -19.59 -13.74
N ILE A 714 15.44 -19.33 -13.96
CA ILE A 714 15.94 -18.08 -14.53
C ILE A 714 15.38 -17.88 -15.96
N GLN A 715 15.34 -18.95 -16.77
CA GLN A 715 14.79 -18.87 -18.13
C GLN A 715 13.30 -18.52 -18.17
N SER A 716 12.56 -18.81 -17.10
CA SER A 716 11.13 -18.46 -16.99
C SER A 716 10.88 -17.00 -16.57
N MET A 717 11.93 -16.26 -16.16
CA MET A 717 11.80 -14.91 -15.64
C MET A 717 11.77 -13.87 -16.78
N PRO A 718 10.92 -12.83 -16.68
CA PRO A 718 11.03 -11.66 -17.54
C PRO A 718 12.29 -10.88 -17.15
N VAL A 719 13.27 -10.80 -18.05
CA VAL A 719 14.49 -10.00 -17.86
C VAL A 719 14.44 -8.74 -18.72
N ALA A 720 15.06 -7.66 -18.26
CA ALA A 720 15.18 -6.43 -19.05
C ALA A 720 16.16 -6.66 -20.20
N GLY A 721 15.64 -7.04 -21.36
CA GLY A 721 16.42 -7.54 -22.49
C GLY A 721 15.98 -8.96 -22.84
N HIS A 722 16.93 -9.87 -23.04
CA HIS A 722 16.64 -11.29 -23.26
C HIS A 722 17.64 -12.17 -22.48
N CYS A 723 17.24 -13.37 -22.08
CA CYS A 723 18.14 -14.37 -21.49
C CYS A 723 17.71 -15.76 -21.93
N ASP A 724 18.52 -16.43 -22.75
CA ASP A 724 18.32 -17.83 -23.15
C ASP A 724 18.96 -18.82 -22.16
N ALA A 725 19.05 -20.09 -22.55
CA ALA A 725 19.66 -21.16 -21.78
C ALA A 725 21.13 -20.90 -21.42
N THR A 726 21.89 -20.28 -22.32
CA THR A 726 23.32 -20.02 -22.12
C THR A 726 23.48 -18.95 -21.04
N CYS A 727 22.75 -17.84 -21.18
CA CYS A 727 22.69 -16.77 -20.19
C CYS A 727 22.32 -17.31 -18.80
N ALA A 728 21.22 -18.07 -18.70
CA ALA A 728 20.73 -18.62 -17.44
C ALA A 728 21.73 -19.58 -16.76
N THR A 729 22.47 -20.36 -17.54
CA THR A 729 23.47 -21.31 -17.02
C THR A 729 24.65 -20.58 -16.37
N GLU A 730 25.16 -19.54 -17.02
CA GLU A 730 26.30 -18.77 -16.50
C GLU A 730 25.93 -17.99 -15.22
N ILE A 731 24.72 -17.43 -15.15
CA ILE A 731 24.18 -16.80 -13.93
C ILE A 731 24.13 -17.83 -12.79
N SER A 732 23.58 -19.02 -13.06
CA SER A 732 23.44 -20.08 -12.06
C SER A 732 24.79 -20.51 -11.48
N LYS A 733 25.83 -20.69 -12.31
CA LYS A 733 27.19 -20.98 -11.83
C LYS A 733 27.73 -19.91 -10.90
N HIS A 734 27.60 -18.64 -11.29
CA HIS A 734 28.07 -17.53 -10.46
C HIS A 734 27.39 -17.49 -9.08
N LEU A 735 26.08 -17.73 -9.03
CA LEU A 735 25.34 -17.79 -7.77
C LEU A 735 25.84 -18.92 -6.86
N PHE A 736 26.03 -20.13 -7.37
CA PHE A 736 26.48 -21.28 -6.56
C PHE A 736 27.94 -21.17 -6.11
N GLU A 737 28.83 -20.80 -7.01
CA GLU A 737 30.27 -20.90 -6.80
C GLU A 737 30.86 -19.64 -6.13
N VAL A 738 30.17 -18.50 -6.21
CA VAL A 738 30.65 -17.23 -5.67
C VAL A 738 29.71 -16.67 -4.62
N VAL A 739 28.44 -16.39 -4.96
CA VAL A 739 27.51 -15.67 -4.08
C VAL A 739 27.07 -16.54 -2.89
N TRP A 740 26.78 -17.82 -3.13
CA TRP A 740 26.26 -18.74 -2.13
C TRP A 740 27.32 -19.60 -1.46
N ALA A 741 28.56 -19.57 -1.94
CA ALA A 741 29.66 -20.33 -1.36
C ALA A 741 29.79 -20.13 0.17
N PRO A 742 29.68 -18.91 0.73
CA PRO A 742 29.76 -18.72 2.19
C PRO A 742 28.65 -19.41 2.99
N TYR A 743 27.44 -19.52 2.42
CA TYR A 743 26.29 -20.17 3.08
C TYR A 743 26.27 -21.69 2.91
N LEU A 744 26.82 -22.18 1.80
CA LEU A 744 26.80 -23.61 1.44
C LEU A 744 28.00 -24.38 1.98
N SER A 745 29.10 -23.68 2.28
CA SER A 745 30.30 -24.25 2.90
C SER A 745 30.86 -23.33 4.00
N PRO A 746 30.04 -22.98 5.02
CA PRO A 746 30.47 -22.12 6.11
C PRO A 746 31.55 -22.81 6.96
N ASN A 747 32.47 -22.00 7.50
CA ASN A 747 33.29 -22.39 8.65
C ASN A 747 32.41 -22.59 9.91
N GLU A 748 33.00 -22.91 11.08
CA GLU A 748 32.25 -23.16 12.33
C GLU A 748 31.10 -22.15 12.57
N ALA A 749 29.90 -22.65 12.91
CA ALA A 749 28.72 -21.83 13.15
C ALA A 749 28.58 -21.44 14.62
N HIS A 750 28.39 -20.14 14.88
CA HIS A 750 28.23 -19.56 16.20
C HIS A 750 26.98 -18.67 16.25
N GLY A 751 26.32 -18.58 17.41
CA GLY A 751 25.17 -17.68 17.60
C GLY A 751 25.63 -16.27 17.95
N LYS A 752 24.72 -15.30 18.06
CA LYS A 752 25.07 -13.95 18.51
C LYS A 752 25.00 -13.83 20.03
N ARG A 753 25.96 -13.10 20.62
CA ARG A 753 25.87 -12.67 22.02
C ARG A 753 24.66 -11.76 22.20
N GLN A 754 23.88 -12.00 23.25
CA GLN A 754 22.62 -11.28 23.45
C GLN A 754 22.17 -11.19 24.90
N LEU A 755 21.40 -10.14 25.17
CA LEU A 755 20.49 -10.06 26.32
C LEU A 755 19.07 -10.11 25.78
N ARG A 756 18.37 -11.22 26.00
CA ARG A 756 17.02 -11.40 25.47
C ARG A 756 16.00 -11.05 26.55
N LEU A 757 15.20 -10.02 26.31
CA LEU A 757 14.09 -9.65 27.19
C LEU A 757 13.08 -10.80 27.25
N LEU A 758 12.61 -11.15 28.44
CA LEU A 758 11.53 -12.13 28.61
C LEU A 758 10.26 -11.63 27.91
N THR A 759 9.63 -12.50 27.13
CA THR A 759 8.29 -12.25 26.61
C THR A 759 7.28 -12.19 27.74
N ARG A 760 6.10 -11.59 27.51
CA ARG A 760 5.01 -11.50 28.50
C ARG A 760 4.66 -12.86 29.11
N ASP A 761 4.59 -13.89 28.28
CA ASP A 761 4.26 -15.25 28.74
C ASP A 761 5.43 -15.89 29.50
N GLU A 762 6.68 -15.67 29.08
CA GLU A 762 7.87 -16.16 29.79
C GLU A 762 8.01 -15.49 31.16
N TYR A 763 7.74 -14.18 31.26
CA TYR A 763 7.67 -13.45 32.53
C TYR A 763 6.60 -14.07 33.45
N ALA A 764 5.38 -14.24 32.94
CA ALA A 764 4.27 -14.80 33.71
C ALA A 764 4.55 -16.24 34.17
N ALA A 765 5.07 -17.10 33.28
CA ALA A 765 5.43 -18.47 33.61
C ALA A 765 6.54 -18.52 34.67
N SER A 766 7.57 -17.67 34.54
CA SER A 766 8.68 -17.61 35.50
C SER A 766 8.19 -17.15 36.89
N VAL A 767 7.31 -16.15 36.95
CA VAL A 767 6.68 -15.69 38.20
C VAL A 767 5.83 -16.80 38.81
N LYS A 768 5.03 -17.52 38.01
CA LYS A 768 4.23 -18.64 38.50
C LYS A 768 5.10 -19.76 39.08
N ASP A 769 6.18 -20.12 38.40
CA ASP A 769 7.04 -21.22 38.83
C ASP A 769 7.90 -20.84 40.05
N ILE A 770 8.36 -19.58 40.16
CA ILE A 770 9.17 -19.11 41.30
C ILE A 770 8.30 -18.68 42.49
N LEU A 771 7.19 -17.98 42.25
CA LEU A 771 6.42 -17.29 43.29
C LEU A 771 4.97 -17.78 43.42
N GLY A 772 4.50 -18.67 42.54
CA GLY A 772 3.16 -19.24 42.62
C GLY A 772 2.04 -18.23 42.34
N VAL A 773 2.35 -17.09 41.72
CA VAL A 773 1.41 -16.01 41.41
C VAL A 773 1.04 -16.08 39.93
N GLU A 774 -0.27 -16.02 39.64
CA GLU A 774 -0.79 -15.89 38.28
C GLU A 774 -0.70 -14.43 37.82
N VAL A 775 -0.16 -14.19 36.62
CA VAL A 775 0.05 -12.84 36.09
C VAL A 775 -0.85 -12.62 34.89
N ASN A 776 -1.56 -11.49 34.87
CA ASN A 776 -2.28 -11.04 33.68
C ASN A 776 -1.30 -10.44 32.67
N THR A 777 -1.01 -11.19 31.60
CA THR A 777 -0.06 -10.82 30.55
C THR A 777 -0.46 -9.56 29.77
N GLN A 778 -1.74 -9.18 29.76
CA GLN A 778 -2.21 -7.95 29.09
C GLN A 778 -1.77 -6.66 29.81
N LYS A 779 -1.38 -6.75 31.08
CA LYS A 779 -0.88 -5.62 31.89
C LYS A 779 0.64 -5.45 31.83
N LEU A 780 1.35 -6.34 31.14
CA LEU A 780 2.80 -6.23 30.90
C LEU A 780 3.08 -5.43 29.62
N PRO A 781 4.29 -4.86 29.44
CA PRO A 781 4.68 -4.25 28.16
C PRO A 781 4.57 -5.21 26.98
N ALA A 782 4.24 -4.70 25.79
CA ALA A 782 4.11 -5.53 24.58
C ALA A 782 5.44 -6.16 24.19
N ASP A 783 5.38 -7.42 23.72
CA ASP A 783 6.54 -8.11 23.18
C ASP A 783 7.09 -7.33 21.98
N LYS A 784 8.42 -7.19 21.92
CA LYS A 784 9.10 -6.41 20.88
C LYS A 784 9.50 -7.33 19.73
N SER A 785 9.08 -7.00 18.50
CA SER A 785 9.52 -7.67 17.26
C SER A 785 9.17 -6.82 16.04
N GLU A 786 9.91 -7.03 14.94
CA GLU A 786 9.53 -6.51 13.63
C GLU A 786 8.43 -7.34 12.97
N LYS A 787 7.74 -6.74 11.99
CA LYS A 787 6.64 -7.38 11.25
C LYS A 787 7.06 -8.70 10.58
N ASP A 788 8.31 -8.79 10.13
CA ASP A 788 8.87 -9.93 9.40
C ASP A 788 9.46 -11.02 10.32
N PHE A 789 9.67 -10.72 11.61
CA PHE A 789 10.27 -11.65 12.56
C PHE A 789 9.29 -12.75 13.05
N LYS A 790 7.99 -12.63 12.79
CA LYS A 790 6.89 -13.60 13.06
C LYS A 790 6.67 -14.04 14.52
N PHE A 791 7.68 -13.94 15.40
CA PHE A 791 7.68 -14.45 16.78
C PHE A 791 7.91 -13.32 17.82
N PRO A 792 7.42 -13.46 19.06
CA PRO A 792 7.60 -12.48 20.11
C PRO A 792 9.03 -12.51 20.68
N GLY A 793 9.49 -11.36 21.17
CA GLY A 793 10.75 -11.25 21.89
C GLY A 793 11.98 -11.38 20.98
N GLU A 794 11.99 -10.61 19.88
CA GLU A 794 13.17 -10.44 19.04
C GLU A 794 14.30 -9.82 19.87
N ALA A 795 15.44 -10.51 19.92
CA ALA A 795 16.54 -10.13 20.79
C ALA A 795 17.13 -8.76 20.44
N SER A 796 17.04 -8.36 19.17
CA SER A 796 17.52 -7.07 18.67
C SER A 796 16.67 -5.88 19.13
N LYS A 797 15.43 -6.11 19.57
CA LYS A 797 14.43 -5.07 19.89
C LYS A 797 14.08 -4.97 21.37
N GLY A 798 14.67 -5.80 22.22
CA GLY A 798 14.37 -5.91 23.66
C GLY A 798 14.80 -4.70 24.53
N LEU A 799 14.80 -3.48 24.01
CA LEU A 799 15.08 -2.27 24.79
C LEU A 799 13.82 -1.83 25.56
N LEU A 800 13.95 -1.65 26.87
CA LEU A 800 12.86 -1.14 27.72
C LEU A 800 12.87 0.39 27.74
N GLN A 801 11.73 0.98 27.43
CA GLN A 801 11.50 2.42 27.58
C GLN A 801 10.97 2.76 28.97
N ALA A 802 10.93 4.06 29.31
CA ALA A 802 10.45 4.52 30.62
C ALA A 802 9.04 3.99 30.96
N GLU A 803 8.13 3.98 29.98
CA GLU A 803 6.77 3.47 30.16
C GLU A 803 6.74 1.94 30.37
N ASP A 804 7.63 1.20 29.70
CA ASP A 804 7.75 -0.25 29.90
C ASP A 804 8.18 -0.55 31.35
N ILE A 805 9.16 0.21 31.88
CA ILE A 805 9.63 0.08 33.26
C ILE A 805 8.53 0.43 34.27
N LYS A 806 7.73 1.47 34.01
CA LYS A 806 6.60 1.85 34.87
C LYS A 806 5.57 0.71 34.99
N GLN A 807 5.23 0.07 33.88
CA GLN A 807 4.32 -1.07 33.88
C GLN A 807 4.92 -2.28 34.61
N LEU A 808 6.20 -2.59 34.36
CA LEU A 808 6.91 -3.66 35.06
C LEU A 808 7.03 -3.39 36.57
N TYR A 809 7.22 -2.13 36.98
CA TYR A 809 7.24 -1.73 38.39
C TYR A 809 5.89 -1.97 39.05
N GLY A 810 4.79 -1.48 38.45
CA GLY A 810 3.45 -1.73 38.96
C GLY A 810 3.13 -3.22 39.06
N MET A 811 3.56 -4.00 38.07
CA MET A 811 3.39 -5.45 38.08
C MET A 811 4.21 -6.13 39.18
N ALA A 812 5.48 -5.76 39.34
CA ALA A 812 6.37 -6.34 40.36
C ALA A 812 5.85 -6.10 41.79
N VAL A 813 5.34 -4.90 42.07
CA VAL A 813 4.69 -4.57 43.34
C VAL A 813 3.42 -5.40 43.54
N SER A 814 2.55 -5.46 42.53
CA SER A 814 1.32 -6.27 42.56
C SER A 814 1.61 -7.75 42.80
N ILE A 815 2.66 -8.30 42.20
CA ILE A 815 3.08 -9.69 42.42
C ILE A 815 3.53 -9.89 43.86
N ALA A 816 4.40 -9.00 44.37
CA ALA A 816 4.94 -9.08 45.73
C ALA A 816 3.83 -9.08 46.80
N GLU A 817 2.71 -8.39 46.56
CA GLU A 817 1.54 -8.40 47.45
C GLU A 817 0.78 -9.73 47.46
N GLN A 818 0.78 -10.46 46.35
CA GLN A 818 0.02 -11.69 46.14
C GLN A 818 0.80 -12.96 46.53
N VAL A 819 2.12 -12.87 46.76
CA VAL A 819 2.93 -14.04 47.11
C VAL A 819 2.45 -14.65 48.44
N ALA A 820 2.01 -15.90 48.39
CA ALA A 820 1.57 -16.62 49.58
C ALA A 820 2.74 -16.88 50.54
N PRO A 821 2.60 -16.66 51.87
CA PRO A 821 3.69 -16.88 52.83
C PRO A 821 4.29 -18.30 52.79
N GLN A 822 3.48 -19.31 52.50
CA GLN A 822 3.94 -20.70 52.35
C GLN A 822 4.89 -20.89 51.16
N ARG A 823 4.74 -20.09 50.10
CA ARG A 823 5.62 -20.15 48.92
C ARG A 823 6.99 -19.55 49.21
N VAL A 824 7.06 -18.56 50.10
CA VAL A 824 8.31 -17.92 50.53
C VAL A 824 9.06 -18.78 51.55
N LYS A 825 8.38 -19.64 52.32
CA LYS A 825 9.00 -20.52 53.33
C LYS A 825 10.13 -21.41 52.79
N ARG A 826 10.05 -21.84 51.52
CA ARG A 826 11.09 -22.68 50.92
C ARG A 826 12.43 -21.97 50.70
N PHE A 827 12.43 -20.65 50.83
CA PHE A 827 13.61 -19.79 50.74
C PHE A 827 14.02 -19.27 52.11
N LYS A 828 13.43 -19.78 53.19
CA LYS A 828 13.76 -19.36 54.55
C LYS A 828 14.78 -20.31 55.15
N SER A 829 15.72 -19.73 55.92
CA SER A 829 16.67 -20.48 56.73
C SER A 829 15.95 -21.33 57.78
N THR A 830 16.67 -22.22 58.45
CA THR A 830 16.16 -22.95 59.63
C THR A 830 15.73 -22.02 60.77
N ALA A 831 16.22 -20.78 60.80
CA ALA A 831 15.80 -19.73 61.74
C ALA A 831 14.55 -18.95 61.30
N GLY A 832 13.97 -19.25 60.13
CA GLY A 832 12.73 -18.64 59.63
C GLY A 832 12.89 -17.28 58.94
N THR A 833 14.12 -16.84 58.66
CA THR A 833 14.43 -15.62 57.91
C THR A 833 14.54 -15.92 56.41
N LEU A 834 14.03 -15.03 55.54
CA LEU A 834 14.17 -15.17 54.08
C LEU A 834 15.64 -15.04 53.68
N GLU A 835 16.17 -16.06 53.00
CA GLU A 835 17.54 -16.07 52.49
C GLU A 835 17.57 -15.44 51.09
N VAL A 836 18.15 -14.25 51.00
CA VAL A 836 18.33 -13.51 49.74
C VAL A 836 19.08 -14.35 48.71
N SER A 837 20.08 -15.12 49.15
CA SER A 837 20.84 -16.03 48.29
C SER A 837 19.95 -17.10 47.65
N ALA A 838 19.03 -17.71 48.41
CA ALA A 838 18.16 -18.77 47.92
C ALA A 838 17.11 -18.25 46.92
N LEU A 839 16.45 -17.13 47.25
CA LEU A 839 15.46 -16.51 46.35
C LEU A 839 16.13 -15.93 45.10
N GLY A 840 17.21 -15.16 45.26
CA GLY A 840 17.91 -14.57 44.13
C GLY A 840 18.57 -15.61 43.22
N TYR A 841 19.00 -16.78 43.74
CA TYR A 841 19.48 -17.89 42.92
C TYR A 841 18.42 -18.37 41.91
N GLN A 842 17.17 -18.48 42.35
CA GLN A 842 16.05 -18.85 41.48
C GLN A 842 15.69 -17.71 40.51
N VAL A 843 15.63 -16.47 40.99
CA VAL A 843 15.19 -15.32 40.18
C VAL A 843 16.23 -14.93 39.11
N PHE A 844 17.52 -14.96 39.45
CA PHE A 844 18.60 -14.62 38.50
C PHE A 844 19.13 -15.83 37.75
N ARG A 845 18.71 -17.04 38.14
CA ARG A 845 19.07 -18.32 37.50
C ARG A 845 20.57 -18.62 37.57
N ARG A 846 21.24 -18.03 38.57
CA ARG A 846 22.67 -18.20 38.92
C ARG A 846 22.90 -17.73 40.36
N PRO A 847 24.02 -18.12 41.00
CA PRO A 847 24.45 -17.52 42.27
C PRO A 847 24.59 -16.00 42.16
N LEU A 848 24.15 -15.29 43.20
CA LEU A 848 24.38 -13.85 43.33
C LEU A 848 25.88 -13.63 43.58
N SER A 849 26.41 -12.56 42.99
CA SER A 849 27.74 -12.08 43.38
C SER A 849 27.71 -11.55 44.82
N PRO A 850 28.88 -11.43 45.50
CA PRO A 850 28.94 -10.85 46.84
C PRO A 850 28.33 -9.44 46.93
N SER A 851 28.46 -8.63 45.88
CA SER A 851 27.90 -7.27 45.83
C SER A 851 26.39 -7.27 45.60
N GLU A 852 25.87 -8.20 44.78
CA GLU A 852 24.43 -8.39 44.61
C GLU A 852 23.78 -8.88 45.91
N LEU A 853 24.39 -9.87 46.57
CA LEU A 853 23.90 -10.39 47.85
C LEU A 853 23.83 -9.28 48.90
N SER A 854 24.91 -8.50 49.04
CA SER A 854 24.94 -7.38 50.00
C SER A 854 23.87 -6.33 49.70
N ARG A 855 23.68 -6.00 48.41
CA ARG A 855 22.68 -5.00 47.97
C ARG A 855 21.25 -5.45 48.28
N TYR A 856 20.89 -6.69 47.94
CA TYR A 856 19.54 -7.20 48.16
C TYR A 856 19.29 -7.58 49.63
N GLN A 857 20.34 -7.90 50.39
CA GLN A 857 20.25 -8.03 51.85
C GLN A 857 19.88 -6.69 52.51
N ALA A 858 20.50 -5.58 52.08
CA ALA A 858 20.12 -4.25 52.55
C ALA A 858 18.64 -3.93 52.26
N VAL A 859 18.14 -4.26 51.06
CA VAL A 859 16.71 -4.07 50.74
C VAL A 859 15.80 -4.90 51.64
N LEU A 860 16.18 -6.15 51.94
CA LEU A 860 15.42 -7.01 52.86
C LEU A 860 15.41 -6.44 54.28
N ASP A 861 16.56 -5.99 54.77
CA ASP A 861 16.72 -5.48 56.14
C ASP A 861 15.99 -4.14 56.33
N GLU A 862 16.01 -3.26 55.32
CA GLU A 862 15.42 -1.91 55.39
C GLU A 862 13.92 -1.88 55.01
N HIS A 863 13.48 -2.72 54.07
CA HIS A 863 12.16 -2.61 53.45
C HIS A 863 11.33 -3.91 53.46
N GLY A 864 11.91 -5.02 53.95
CA GLY A 864 11.21 -6.29 54.14
C GLY A 864 11.00 -7.13 52.88
N GLU A 865 10.32 -8.27 53.06
CA GLU A 865 10.23 -9.34 52.05
C GLU A 865 9.55 -8.89 50.74
N ARG A 866 8.50 -8.07 50.81
CA ARG A 866 7.76 -7.60 49.63
C ARG A 866 8.62 -6.69 48.74
N ALA A 867 9.36 -5.77 49.36
CA ALA A 867 10.26 -4.87 48.63
C ALA A 867 11.40 -5.65 47.97
N LEU A 868 11.95 -6.66 48.66
CA LEU A 868 12.94 -7.56 48.08
C LEU A 868 12.42 -8.27 46.83
N ILE A 869 11.22 -8.86 46.89
CA ILE A 869 10.61 -9.55 45.75
C ILE A 869 10.43 -8.60 44.56
N ALA A 870 9.85 -7.42 44.79
CA ALA A 870 9.65 -6.44 43.72
C ALA A 870 10.97 -5.96 43.12
N ALA A 871 12.00 -5.72 43.94
CA ALA A 871 13.32 -5.31 43.50
C ALA A 871 14.01 -6.39 42.64
N LEU A 872 13.90 -7.67 43.04
CA LEU A 872 14.44 -8.79 42.26
C LEU A 872 13.73 -8.96 40.91
N LEU A 873 12.41 -8.77 40.85
CA LEU A 873 11.63 -8.83 39.60
C LEU A 873 11.85 -7.62 38.66
N LEU A 874 12.42 -6.53 39.17
CA LEU A 874 12.80 -5.36 38.37
C LEU A 874 14.27 -5.39 37.91
N SER A 875 15.05 -6.34 38.44
CA SER A 875 16.44 -6.50 38.06
C SER A 875 16.56 -6.87 36.57
N PRO A 876 17.54 -6.28 35.84
CA PRO A 876 17.88 -6.76 34.50
C PRO A 876 18.23 -8.25 34.46
N ASN A 877 18.77 -8.81 35.54
CA ASN A 877 19.08 -10.25 35.63
C ASN A 877 17.84 -11.15 35.68
N PHE A 878 16.67 -10.61 36.01
CA PHE A 878 15.38 -11.31 35.88
C PHE A 878 14.74 -11.03 34.52
N LEU A 879 14.60 -9.74 34.17
CA LEU A 879 13.93 -9.27 32.97
C LEU A 879 14.62 -9.77 31.68
N TYR A 880 15.94 -9.97 31.71
CA TYR A 880 16.71 -10.46 30.59
C TYR A 880 17.31 -11.84 30.85
N ARG A 881 17.33 -12.67 29.81
CA ARG A 881 18.14 -13.88 29.70
C ARG A 881 19.52 -13.48 29.19
N SER A 882 20.56 -13.77 29.97
CA SER A 882 21.94 -13.59 29.53
C SER A 882 22.38 -14.74 28.64
N GLU A 883 22.89 -14.41 27.46
CA GLU A 883 23.60 -15.32 26.57
C GLU A 883 24.89 -14.63 26.10
N LEU A 884 25.68 -14.12 27.05
CA LEU A 884 26.89 -13.35 26.80
C LEU A 884 28.14 -14.24 26.79
N GLY A 885 28.15 -15.34 27.56
CA GLY A 885 29.25 -16.30 27.57
C GLY A 885 30.59 -15.75 28.08
N GLN A 886 31.58 -16.63 28.10
CA GLN A 886 32.97 -16.38 28.48
C GLN A 886 33.90 -16.65 27.30
N VAL A 887 34.95 -15.84 27.16
CA VAL A 887 35.94 -15.96 26.07
C VAL A 887 36.53 -17.38 26.01
N VAL A 888 36.58 -17.95 24.81
CA VAL A 888 37.26 -19.23 24.54
C VAL A 888 38.74 -18.96 24.29
N ALA A 889 39.61 -19.53 25.12
CA ALA A 889 41.05 -19.35 24.96
C ALA A 889 41.54 -19.84 23.59
N GLY A 890 42.25 -18.99 22.85
CA GLY A 890 42.80 -19.32 21.53
C GLY A 890 41.85 -19.12 20.35
N GLN A 891 40.61 -18.66 20.57
CA GLN A 891 39.67 -18.29 19.51
C GLN A 891 39.24 -16.82 19.68
N ALA A 892 39.59 -15.98 18.70
CA ALA A 892 39.19 -14.57 18.72
C ALA A 892 37.67 -14.45 18.55
N ASP A 893 37.04 -13.59 19.36
CA ASP A 893 35.61 -13.27 19.32
C ASP A 893 34.64 -14.45 19.48
N VAL A 894 35.09 -15.58 20.01
CA VAL A 894 34.23 -16.73 20.36
C VAL A 894 34.04 -16.82 21.87
N TYR A 895 32.78 -16.95 22.30
CA TYR A 895 32.36 -16.98 23.70
C TYR A 895 31.53 -18.22 23.99
N LYS A 896 31.92 -19.05 24.95
CA LYS A 896 31.11 -20.20 25.39
C LYS A 896 30.14 -19.78 26.49
N LEU A 897 28.87 -20.15 26.36
CA LEU A 897 27.89 -19.95 27.44
C LEU A 897 28.36 -20.63 28.73
N THR A 898 28.19 -19.93 29.85
CA THR A 898 28.43 -20.52 31.18
C THR A 898 27.41 -21.63 31.44
N PRO A 899 27.68 -22.58 32.37
CA PRO A 899 26.71 -23.63 32.70
C PRO A 899 25.32 -23.11 33.07
N TYR A 900 25.25 -21.97 33.77
CA TYR A 900 23.99 -21.33 34.17
C TYR A 900 23.27 -20.65 32.99
N GLU A 901 24.02 -20.01 32.08
CA GLU A 901 23.45 -19.48 30.84
C GLU A 901 22.95 -20.61 29.94
N THR A 902 23.67 -21.72 29.84
CA THR A 902 23.23 -22.93 29.12
C THR A 902 21.94 -23.47 29.73
N ALA A 903 21.87 -23.66 31.06
CA ALA A 903 20.64 -24.08 31.74
C ALA A 903 19.46 -23.12 31.46
N THR A 904 19.71 -21.82 31.53
CA THR A 904 18.70 -20.78 31.27
C THR A 904 18.22 -20.82 29.82
N ALA A 905 19.13 -20.84 28.86
CA ALA A 905 18.81 -20.90 27.44
C ALA A 905 18.02 -22.18 27.10
N LEU A 906 18.42 -23.33 27.66
CA LEU A 906 17.71 -24.59 27.51
C LEU A 906 16.28 -24.50 28.06
N SER A 907 16.10 -24.06 29.31
CA SER A 907 14.77 -24.02 29.93
C SER A 907 13.80 -23.08 29.22
N TYR A 908 14.22 -21.87 28.84
CA TYR A 908 13.33 -20.98 28.09
C TYR A 908 13.05 -21.48 26.67
N THR A 909 14.02 -22.10 26.00
CA THR A 909 13.82 -22.66 24.66
C THR A 909 12.80 -23.80 24.68
N TYR A 910 12.92 -24.73 25.64
CA TYR A 910 12.14 -25.97 25.64
C TYR A 910 10.96 -25.98 26.59
N GLN A 911 10.83 -25.04 27.53
CA GLN A 911 9.73 -24.96 28.50
C GLN A 911 9.11 -23.55 28.64
N GLY A 912 9.73 -22.52 28.06
CA GLY A 912 9.20 -21.14 28.10
C GLY A 912 9.19 -20.52 29.50
N THR A 913 10.03 -20.99 30.42
CA THR A 913 10.08 -20.54 31.81
C THR A 913 11.49 -20.68 32.39
N THR A 914 11.65 -20.31 33.66
CA THR A 914 12.90 -20.40 34.41
C THR A 914 13.35 -21.86 34.63
N PRO A 915 14.66 -22.15 34.66
CA PRO A 915 15.19 -23.47 34.99
C PRO A 915 14.65 -24.04 36.31
N ASP A 916 14.29 -25.32 36.29
CA ASP A 916 13.97 -26.04 37.53
C ASP A 916 15.20 -26.29 38.40
N ALA A 917 14.97 -26.66 39.66
CA ALA A 917 16.05 -26.90 40.62
C ALA A 917 17.02 -28.01 40.19
N GLN A 918 16.54 -29.01 39.43
CA GLN A 918 17.38 -30.10 38.94
C GLN A 918 18.36 -29.59 37.88
N LEU A 919 17.89 -28.77 36.94
CA LEU A 919 18.71 -28.20 35.86
C LEU A 919 19.73 -27.18 36.40
N LEU A 920 19.34 -26.35 37.38
CA LEU A 920 20.26 -25.43 38.06
C LEU A 920 21.34 -26.17 38.85
N ALA A 921 21.01 -27.26 39.56
CA ALA A 921 21.99 -28.07 40.27
C ALA A 921 22.96 -28.78 39.30
N LYS A 922 22.51 -29.16 38.11
CA LYS A 922 23.39 -29.67 37.04
C LYS A 922 24.33 -28.59 36.51
N ALA A 923 23.85 -27.37 36.34
CA ALA A 923 24.70 -26.23 35.97
C ALA A 923 25.80 -25.99 37.02
N GLU A 924 25.44 -26.02 38.31
CA GLU A 924 26.38 -25.88 39.42
C GLU A 924 27.49 -26.95 39.40
N ARG A 925 27.14 -28.20 39.10
CA ARG A 925 28.08 -29.32 39.02
C ARG A 925 28.82 -29.44 37.67
N ASN A 926 28.65 -28.48 36.74
CA ASN A 926 29.18 -28.54 35.38
C ASN A 926 28.73 -29.78 34.57
N GLU A 927 27.51 -30.27 34.80
CA GLU A 927 26.94 -31.45 34.13
C GLU A 927 26.15 -31.10 32.86
N LEU A 928 26.47 -29.98 32.20
CA LEU A 928 25.84 -29.49 30.96
C LEU A 928 26.89 -29.13 29.89
N GLN A 929 27.95 -29.94 29.78
CA GLN A 929 29.12 -29.65 28.93
C GLN A 929 29.17 -30.50 27.66
N THR A 930 28.55 -31.69 27.67
CA THR A 930 28.60 -32.63 26.55
C THR A 930 27.27 -32.69 25.80
N VAL A 931 27.34 -33.08 24.53
CA VAL A 931 26.16 -33.32 23.69
C VAL A 931 25.20 -34.31 24.36
N GLN A 932 25.72 -35.35 25.01
CA GLN A 932 24.92 -36.37 25.69
C GLN A 932 24.20 -35.81 26.93
N GLN A 933 24.89 -35.01 27.74
CA GLN A 933 24.31 -34.37 28.92
C GLN A 933 23.18 -33.40 28.55
N ILE A 934 23.45 -32.54 27.55
CA ILE A 934 22.48 -31.56 27.06
C ILE A 934 21.28 -32.27 26.43
N SER A 935 21.51 -33.28 25.58
CA SER A 935 20.44 -34.07 24.95
C SER A 935 19.50 -34.71 25.98
N ALA A 936 20.05 -35.25 27.07
CA ALA A 936 19.25 -35.88 28.12
C ALA A 936 18.31 -34.88 28.81
N GLU A 937 18.76 -33.63 29.04
CA GLU A 937 17.90 -32.58 29.60
C GLU A 937 16.87 -32.07 28.59
N ILE A 938 17.24 -31.95 27.32
CA ILE A 938 16.29 -31.61 26.24
C ILE A 938 15.18 -32.65 26.18
N ASP A 939 15.50 -33.95 26.17
CA ASP A 939 14.51 -35.03 26.16
C ASP A 939 13.60 -35.02 27.40
N ARG A 940 14.14 -34.70 28.58
CA ARG A 940 13.34 -34.55 29.81
C ARG A 940 12.37 -33.38 29.71
N MET A 941 12.86 -32.22 29.26
CA MET A 941 12.06 -30.99 29.18
C MET A 941 10.97 -31.10 28.12
N MET A 942 11.27 -31.61 26.92
CA MET A 942 10.30 -31.77 25.83
C MET A 942 9.15 -32.73 26.18
N ARG A 943 9.38 -33.66 27.13
CA ARG A 943 8.34 -34.59 27.61
C ARG A 943 7.55 -34.07 28.82
N SER A 944 7.93 -32.93 29.37
CA SER A 944 7.18 -32.30 30.47
C SER A 944 5.96 -31.56 29.95
N GLU A 945 4.92 -31.39 30.77
CA GLU A 945 3.71 -30.63 30.40
C GLU A 945 4.06 -29.21 29.90
N ARG A 946 5.00 -28.52 30.56
CA ARG A 946 5.51 -27.21 30.10
C ARG A 946 6.20 -27.27 28.74
N GLY A 947 6.95 -28.34 28.47
CA GLY A 947 7.61 -28.46 27.17
C GLY A 947 6.64 -28.71 26.03
N LEU A 948 5.56 -29.44 26.31
CA LEU A 948 4.48 -29.67 25.35
C LEU A 948 3.69 -28.37 25.10
N GLU A 949 3.41 -27.59 26.16
CA GLU A 949 2.83 -26.25 26.05
C GLU A 949 3.70 -25.34 25.19
N GLN A 950 5.02 -25.31 25.43
CA GLN A 950 5.96 -24.47 24.69
C GLN A 950 6.09 -24.90 23.23
N PHE A 951 6.10 -26.20 22.94
CA PHE A 951 6.09 -26.69 21.57
C PHE A 951 4.77 -26.34 20.86
N ASN A 952 3.62 -26.51 21.51
CA ASN A 952 2.34 -26.07 20.96
C ASN A 952 2.27 -24.55 20.76
N ARG A 953 2.93 -23.75 21.61
CA ARG A 953 3.08 -22.30 21.42
C ARG A 953 3.85 -22.01 20.13
N PHE A 954 5.00 -22.66 19.93
CA PHE A 954 5.73 -22.57 18.67
C PHE A 954 4.84 -22.93 17.47
N ILE A 955 4.13 -24.07 17.53
CA ILE A 955 3.21 -24.48 16.47
C ILE A 955 2.13 -23.42 16.22
N SER A 956 1.57 -22.82 17.27
CA SER A 956 0.56 -21.79 17.13
C SER A 956 1.07 -20.54 16.41
N TYR A 957 2.34 -20.17 16.58
CA TYR A 957 2.98 -19.15 15.76
C TYR A 957 3.24 -19.64 14.34
N TYR A 958 3.80 -20.85 14.20
CA TYR A 958 4.16 -21.49 12.94
C TYR A 958 2.98 -21.69 11.99
N ILE A 959 1.75 -21.83 12.48
CA ILE A 959 0.54 -21.91 11.64
C ILE A 959 -0.43 -20.74 11.84
N LYS A 960 0.01 -19.65 12.47
CA LYS A 960 -0.77 -18.42 12.70
C LYS A 960 -2.08 -18.60 13.49
N THR A 961 -2.20 -19.59 14.38
CA THR A 961 -3.39 -19.77 15.24
C THR A 961 -3.33 -19.01 16.58
N GLN A 962 -2.15 -18.51 16.96
CA GLN A 962 -1.93 -17.69 18.16
C GLN A 962 -2.69 -16.35 18.18
N ARG A 963 -3.11 -15.82 17.01
CA ARG A 963 -3.92 -14.59 16.92
C ARG A 963 -5.32 -14.75 17.52
N GLY A 964 -5.74 -15.98 17.80
CA GLY A 964 -7.08 -16.31 18.23
C GLY A 964 -8.08 -16.29 17.08
N VAL A 965 -9.28 -16.78 17.37
CA VAL A 965 -10.42 -16.78 16.45
C VAL A 965 -11.57 -16.08 17.17
N GLN A 966 -12.24 -15.16 16.48
CA GLN A 966 -13.46 -14.52 17.00
C GLN A 966 -14.68 -15.41 16.73
N GLU A 967 -15.71 -15.25 17.57
CA GLU A 967 -17.00 -15.92 17.34
C GLU A 967 -17.57 -15.51 15.98
N LYS A 968 -18.13 -16.48 15.27
CA LYS A 968 -18.71 -16.29 13.92
C LYS A 968 -19.85 -17.29 13.66
N PRO A 969 -20.64 -17.14 12.59
CA PRO A 969 -21.76 -18.05 12.33
C PRO A 969 -21.35 -19.52 12.36
N GLY A 970 -21.98 -20.30 13.25
CA GLY A 970 -21.65 -21.71 13.46
C GLY A 970 -20.41 -21.98 14.32
N LEU A 971 -19.80 -20.96 14.95
CA LEU A 971 -18.61 -21.10 15.77
C LEU A 971 -18.67 -20.21 17.02
N SER A 972 -19.01 -20.81 18.17
CA SER A 972 -19.09 -20.13 19.47
C SER A 972 -17.74 -20.07 20.19
N ALA A 973 -17.62 -19.23 21.22
CA ALA A 973 -16.43 -19.17 22.09
C ALA A 973 -16.07 -20.53 22.68
N GLN A 974 -17.07 -21.32 23.11
CA GLN A 974 -16.86 -22.68 23.62
C GLN A 974 -16.27 -23.61 22.56
N MET A 975 -16.75 -23.53 21.32
CA MET A 975 -16.24 -24.36 20.23
C MET A 975 -14.78 -23.99 19.88
N ILE A 976 -14.46 -22.69 19.87
CA ILE A 976 -13.08 -22.20 19.67
C ILE A 976 -12.14 -22.75 20.75
N GLN A 977 -12.60 -22.79 22.01
CA GLN A 977 -11.82 -23.37 23.11
C GLN A 977 -11.58 -24.87 22.92
N LEU A 978 -12.60 -25.64 22.48
CA LEU A 978 -12.44 -27.06 22.17
C LEU A 978 -11.47 -27.30 21.01
N MET A 979 -11.52 -26.49 19.95
CA MET A 979 -10.56 -26.56 18.84
C MET A 979 -9.12 -26.19 19.26
N THR A 980 -8.98 -25.26 20.21
CA THR A 980 -7.68 -24.90 20.80
C THR A 980 -7.10 -26.06 21.60
N GLN A 981 -7.93 -26.76 22.37
CA GLN A 981 -7.55 -27.96 23.11
C GLN A 981 -7.24 -29.13 22.15
N GLU A 982 -7.99 -29.28 21.06
CA GLU A 982 -7.72 -30.28 20.00
C GLU A 982 -6.30 -30.12 19.44
N GLN A 983 -5.88 -28.90 19.10
CA GLN A 983 -4.52 -28.63 18.62
C GLN A 983 -3.46 -28.97 19.68
N ALA A 984 -3.69 -28.57 20.93
CA ALA A 984 -2.77 -28.84 22.04
C ALA A 984 -2.61 -30.36 22.29
N LEU A 985 -3.71 -31.11 22.22
CA LEU A 985 -3.67 -32.57 22.37
C LEU A 985 -3.02 -33.26 21.17
N LEU A 986 -3.22 -32.76 19.94
CA LEU A 986 -2.54 -33.28 18.75
C LEU A 986 -1.03 -33.09 18.84
N THR A 987 -0.57 -31.88 19.15
CA THR A 987 0.87 -31.59 19.29
C THR A 987 1.49 -32.40 20.43
N ARG A 988 0.78 -32.54 21.55
CA ARG A 988 1.15 -33.45 22.64
C ARG A 988 1.28 -34.90 22.17
N HIS A 989 0.30 -35.40 21.42
CA HIS A 989 0.29 -36.76 20.91
C HIS A 989 1.53 -37.06 20.06
N VAL A 990 1.82 -36.18 19.09
CA VAL A 990 2.99 -36.31 18.20
C VAL A 990 4.29 -36.37 19.00
N MET A 991 4.44 -35.53 20.03
CA MET A 991 5.67 -35.44 20.81
C MET A 991 5.86 -36.58 21.84
N LEU A 992 4.78 -37.11 22.42
CA LEU A 992 4.86 -38.12 23.48
C LEU A 992 4.54 -39.54 23.03
N ASP A 993 3.43 -39.72 22.32
CA ASP A 993 2.81 -41.02 22.11
C ASP A 993 2.91 -41.46 20.62
N GLY A 994 3.35 -40.57 19.73
CA GLY A 994 3.49 -40.76 18.29
C GLY A 994 4.93 -41.06 17.84
N LYS A 995 5.15 -40.98 16.53
CA LYS A 995 6.46 -41.09 15.88
C LYS A 995 7.32 -39.84 16.07
N GLY A 996 6.72 -38.69 16.38
CA GLY A 996 7.42 -37.43 16.58
C GLY A 996 8.03 -36.89 15.28
N THR A 997 7.37 -37.12 14.15
CA THR A 997 7.85 -36.66 12.84
C THR A 997 7.04 -35.49 12.31
N LEU A 998 7.67 -34.69 11.43
CA LEU A 998 6.98 -33.62 10.72
C LEU A 998 5.83 -34.16 9.88
N ASP A 999 5.99 -35.34 9.26
CA ASP A 999 4.90 -36.00 8.54
C ASP A 999 3.70 -36.29 9.46
N GLU A 1000 3.93 -36.88 10.63
CA GLU A 1000 2.84 -37.21 11.57
C GLU A 1000 2.12 -35.95 12.09
N LEU A 1001 2.83 -34.82 12.24
CA LEU A 1001 2.22 -33.55 12.64
C LEU A 1001 1.16 -33.06 11.63
N PHE A 1002 1.33 -33.38 10.35
CA PHE A 1002 0.41 -33.00 9.27
C PHE A 1002 -0.49 -34.16 8.80
N ASN A 1003 -0.10 -35.41 9.03
CA ASN A 1003 -0.77 -36.64 8.60
C ASN A 1003 -0.84 -37.71 9.73
N PRO A 1004 -1.45 -37.40 10.89
CA PRO A 1004 -1.47 -38.31 12.04
C PRO A 1004 -2.46 -39.47 11.93
N GLY A 1005 -3.46 -39.38 11.02
CA GLY A 1005 -4.59 -40.33 10.95
C GLY A 1005 -5.52 -40.33 12.17
N VAL A 1006 -5.33 -39.39 13.10
CA VAL A 1006 -6.08 -39.26 14.35
C VAL A 1006 -6.39 -37.78 14.65
N THR A 1007 -7.42 -37.53 15.45
CA THR A 1007 -7.67 -36.21 16.07
C THR A 1007 -8.25 -36.37 17.47
N PHE A 1008 -8.51 -35.26 18.18
CA PHE A 1008 -9.01 -35.29 19.56
C PHE A 1008 -10.40 -34.67 19.65
N LEU A 1009 -11.41 -35.46 20.03
CA LEU A 1009 -12.81 -35.07 20.01
C LEU A 1009 -13.52 -35.43 21.32
N ASN A 1010 -14.51 -34.64 21.68
CA ASN A 1010 -15.56 -34.94 22.65
C ASN A 1010 -16.89 -34.93 21.88
N LYS A 1011 -18.00 -35.21 22.57
CA LYS A 1011 -19.33 -35.23 21.93
C LYS A 1011 -19.62 -33.95 21.14
N ALA A 1012 -19.42 -32.78 21.75
CA ALA A 1012 -19.75 -31.49 21.13
C ALA A 1012 -18.91 -31.19 19.87
N LEU A 1013 -17.58 -31.41 19.92
CA LEU A 1013 -16.70 -31.17 18.78
C LEU A 1013 -16.90 -32.21 17.66
N ALA A 1014 -17.21 -33.47 18.03
CA ALA A 1014 -17.54 -34.51 17.08
C ALA A 1014 -18.85 -34.22 16.34
N GLU A 1015 -19.89 -33.78 17.07
CA GLU A 1015 -21.16 -33.32 16.47
C GLU A 1015 -20.93 -32.13 15.53
N HIS A 1016 -20.10 -31.15 15.92
CA HIS A 1016 -19.73 -30.02 15.06
C HIS A 1016 -19.05 -30.47 13.78
N TYR A 1017 -18.18 -31.48 13.86
CA TYR A 1017 -17.46 -32.02 12.71
C TYR A 1017 -18.23 -33.08 11.90
N GLY A 1018 -19.40 -33.53 12.37
CA GLY A 1018 -20.16 -34.61 11.74
C GLY A 1018 -19.53 -36.00 11.90
N ILE A 1019 -18.75 -36.23 12.96
CA ILE A 1019 -18.08 -37.50 13.25
C ILE A 1019 -18.90 -38.28 14.28
N GLY A 1020 -19.42 -39.45 13.89
CA GLY A 1020 -20.21 -40.31 14.75
C GLY A 1020 -19.38 -41.13 15.75
N GLY A 1021 -20.03 -41.68 16.78
CA GLY A 1021 -19.43 -42.65 17.70
C GLY A 1021 -18.64 -42.08 18.88
N VAL A 1022 -18.56 -40.75 19.00
CA VAL A 1022 -17.86 -40.05 20.10
C VAL A 1022 -18.86 -39.64 21.19
N THR A 1023 -18.57 -39.95 22.46
CA THR A 1023 -19.44 -39.62 23.60
C THR A 1023 -18.66 -38.98 24.74
N GLY A 1024 -19.37 -38.32 25.67
CA GLY A 1024 -18.77 -37.63 26.83
C GLY A 1024 -18.23 -36.23 26.54
N ASP A 1025 -17.89 -35.50 27.61
CA ASP A 1025 -17.51 -34.08 27.56
C ASP A 1025 -16.00 -33.85 27.45
N THR A 1026 -15.19 -34.90 27.66
CA THR A 1026 -13.73 -34.85 27.60
C THR A 1026 -13.20 -35.24 26.22
N LEU A 1027 -12.23 -34.48 25.70
CA LEU A 1027 -11.55 -34.79 24.45
C LEU A 1027 -10.73 -36.07 24.59
N HIS A 1028 -10.90 -37.02 23.66
CA HIS A 1028 -10.09 -38.24 23.57
C HIS A 1028 -9.63 -38.49 22.14
N LYS A 1029 -8.60 -39.31 21.99
CA LYS A 1029 -8.03 -39.69 20.69
C LYS A 1029 -9.05 -40.49 19.88
N VAL A 1030 -9.31 -40.06 18.65
CA VAL A 1030 -10.25 -40.69 17.71
C VAL A 1030 -9.53 -40.90 16.38
N ALA A 1031 -9.63 -42.11 15.83
CA ALA A 1031 -9.14 -42.41 14.48
C ALA A 1031 -10.04 -41.73 13.43
N VAL A 1032 -9.43 -41.13 12.41
CA VAL A 1032 -10.13 -40.38 11.37
C VAL A 1032 -9.66 -40.78 9.97
N ASP A 1033 -10.48 -40.47 8.96
CA ASP A 1033 -10.12 -40.67 7.56
C ASP A 1033 -9.22 -39.51 7.05
N GLU A 1034 -8.90 -39.52 5.75
CA GLU A 1034 -8.06 -38.51 5.13
C GLU A 1034 -8.61 -37.07 5.25
N LYS A 1035 -9.91 -36.89 5.56
CA LYS A 1035 -10.59 -35.59 5.68
C LYS A 1035 -10.42 -34.92 7.05
N ARG A 1036 -9.72 -35.56 7.99
CA ARG A 1036 -9.42 -34.93 9.29
C ARG A 1036 -8.08 -35.44 9.82
N GLY A 1037 -7.55 -34.78 10.83
CA GLY A 1037 -6.28 -35.13 11.45
C GLY A 1037 -5.10 -34.41 10.79
N GLY A 1038 -4.31 -33.75 11.63
CA GLY A 1038 -3.14 -32.95 11.24
C GLY A 1038 -3.44 -31.46 11.21
N LEU A 1039 -2.39 -30.63 11.33
CA LEU A 1039 -2.52 -29.19 11.57
C LEU A 1039 -3.39 -28.45 10.55
N LEU A 1040 -3.25 -28.75 9.25
CA LEU A 1040 -4.05 -28.11 8.20
C LEU A 1040 -5.53 -28.52 8.20
N HIS A 1041 -5.91 -29.58 8.93
CA HIS A 1041 -7.28 -30.12 8.94
C HIS A 1041 -8.05 -29.78 10.22
N LEU A 1042 -7.37 -29.16 11.19
CA LEU A 1042 -7.97 -28.71 12.44
C LEU A 1042 -8.96 -27.57 12.19
N GLY A 1043 -10.09 -27.58 12.89
CA GLY A 1043 -11.08 -26.51 12.80
C GLY A 1043 -10.51 -25.15 13.16
N LEU A 1044 -9.55 -25.10 14.11
CA LEU A 1044 -8.88 -23.86 14.52
C LEU A 1044 -8.12 -23.20 13.36
N PHE A 1045 -7.32 -23.97 12.62
CA PHE A 1045 -6.56 -23.46 11.47
C PHE A 1045 -7.48 -23.03 10.32
N GLN A 1046 -8.52 -23.83 10.04
CA GLN A 1046 -9.51 -23.51 9.01
C GLN A 1046 -10.29 -22.22 9.36
N ALA A 1047 -10.60 -22.03 10.64
CA ALA A 1047 -11.29 -20.85 11.13
C ALA A 1047 -10.38 -19.61 11.18
N SER A 1048 -9.11 -19.73 11.56
CA SER A 1048 -8.16 -18.60 11.65
C SER A 1048 -7.77 -18.03 10.28
N THR A 1049 -7.91 -18.84 9.22
CA THR A 1049 -7.58 -18.47 7.84
C THR A 1049 -8.80 -18.10 6.99
N SER A 1050 -9.97 -17.88 7.61
CA SER A 1050 -11.22 -17.52 6.93
C SER A 1050 -11.74 -16.15 7.34
N ASP A 1051 -12.65 -15.58 6.55
CA ASP A 1051 -13.36 -14.35 6.89
C ASP A 1051 -14.51 -14.62 7.89
N TYR A 1052 -15.28 -13.58 8.24
CA TYR A 1052 -16.35 -13.68 9.23
C TYR A 1052 -17.46 -14.64 8.78
N GLN A 1053 -17.93 -14.55 7.53
CA GLN A 1053 -19.04 -15.39 7.03
C GLN A 1053 -18.62 -16.44 6.00
N VAL A 1054 -17.49 -16.26 5.32
CA VAL A 1054 -17.08 -17.08 4.18
C VAL A 1054 -15.63 -17.55 4.31
N THR A 1055 -15.28 -18.61 3.58
CA THR A 1055 -13.89 -19.01 3.39
C THR A 1055 -13.13 -17.93 2.63
N SER A 1056 -11.80 -17.93 2.75
CA SER A 1056 -10.94 -16.97 2.08
C SER A 1056 -9.78 -17.70 1.42
N LEU A 1057 -10.01 -18.16 0.19
CA LEU A 1057 -9.05 -18.94 -0.61
C LEU A 1057 -7.66 -18.28 -0.65
N VAL A 1058 -7.58 -16.96 -0.87
CA VAL A 1058 -6.30 -16.24 -0.89
C VAL A 1058 -5.61 -16.24 0.49
N LYS A 1059 -6.32 -15.94 1.59
CA LYS A 1059 -5.73 -15.93 2.94
C LYS A 1059 -5.21 -17.31 3.34
N ARG A 1060 -5.94 -18.36 2.97
CA ARG A 1060 -5.57 -19.76 3.17
C ARG A 1060 -4.29 -20.12 2.42
N GLY A 1061 -4.20 -19.73 1.15
CA GLY A 1061 -3.01 -19.89 0.32
C GLY A 1061 -1.78 -19.16 0.91
N ILE A 1062 -1.94 -17.89 1.26
CA ILE A 1062 -0.88 -17.07 1.89
C ILE A 1062 -0.40 -17.70 3.19
N ALA A 1063 -1.32 -18.18 4.04
CA ALA A 1063 -0.96 -18.79 5.31
C ALA A 1063 -0.02 -19.99 5.11
N ILE A 1064 -0.32 -20.90 4.18
CA ILE A 1064 0.57 -22.02 3.85
C ILE A 1064 1.89 -21.52 3.29
N ARG A 1065 1.88 -20.62 2.30
CA ARG A 1065 3.09 -20.22 1.58
C ARG A 1065 4.08 -19.42 2.45
N GLU A 1066 3.59 -18.46 3.22
CA GLU A 1066 4.46 -17.64 4.08
C GLU A 1066 4.96 -18.39 5.30
N GLN A 1067 4.13 -19.26 5.88
CA GLN A 1067 4.45 -19.89 7.16
C GLN A 1067 5.10 -21.25 7.03
N LEU A 1068 4.69 -22.05 6.04
CA LEU A 1068 5.18 -23.41 5.88
C LEU A 1068 6.23 -23.52 4.78
N PHE A 1069 6.33 -22.54 3.87
CA PHE A 1069 7.31 -22.55 2.77
C PHE A 1069 8.21 -21.31 2.75
N CYS A 1070 8.10 -20.44 3.76
CA CYS A 1070 8.92 -19.24 3.95
C CYS A 1070 8.98 -18.34 2.69
N ARG A 1071 7.90 -18.31 1.93
CA ARG A 1071 7.76 -17.47 0.74
C ARG A 1071 6.95 -16.23 1.08
N GLU A 1072 7.61 -15.09 1.08
CA GLU A 1072 6.97 -13.79 1.31
C GLU A 1072 6.40 -13.25 0.01
N PHE A 1073 5.26 -12.56 0.11
CA PHE A 1073 4.62 -11.88 -1.02
C PHE A 1073 4.46 -10.40 -0.68
N GLY A 1074 4.98 -9.53 -1.54
CA GLY A 1074 4.67 -8.10 -1.49
C GLY A 1074 3.28 -7.84 -2.09
N ALA A 1075 2.63 -6.74 -1.68
CA ALA A 1075 1.53 -6.19 -2.44
C ALA A 1075 2.11 -5.33 -3.56
N PRO A 1076 1.85 -5.64 -4.85
CA PRO A 1076 2.23 -4.74 -5.92
C PRO A 1076 1.48 -3.42 -5.72
N VAL A 1077 2.23 -2.31 -5.59
CA VAL A 1077 1.67 -0.99 -5.27
C VAL A 1077 0.83 -0.43 -6.42
N GLU A 1078 0.90 -1.04 -7.61
CA GLU A 1078 0.39 -0.50 -8.88
C GLU A 1078 -0.46 -1.50 -9.70
N ALA A 1079 -0.76 -2.68 -9.19
CA ALA A 1079 -1.63 -3.63 -9.91
C ALA A 1079 -3.10 -3.42 -9.51
N GLU A 1080 -3.79 -2.48 -10.15
CA GLU A 1080 -5.25 -2.47 -10.08
C GLU A 1080 -5.79 -3.71 -10.81
N PRO A 1081 -6.47 -4.64 -10.10
CA PRO A 1081 -7.09 -5.77 -10.76
C PRO A 1081 -8.22 -5.26 -11.66
N THR A 1082 -8.23 -5.67 -12.92
CA THR A 1082 -9.38 -5.51 -13.80
C THR A 1082 -10.59 -6.15 -13.13
N GLU A 1083 -11.73 -5.46 -13.15
CA GLU A 1083 -12.96 -5.99 -12.57
C GLU A 1083 -13.29 -7.36 -13.23
N PRO A 1084 -13.43 -8.44 -12.44
CA PRO A 1084 -13.69 -9.78 -12.96
C PRO A 1084 -15.02 -9.81 -13.70
N ALA A 1085 -15.08 -10.51 -14.84
CA ALA A 1085 -16.35 -10.75 -15.54
C ALA A 1085 -17.02 -12.06 -15.07
N TYR A 1086 -18.00 -12.04 -14.16
CA TYR A 1086 -18.71 -13.24 -13.70
C TYR A 1086 -19.71 -13.77 -14.73
N PRO A 1087 -19.64 -15.06 -15.12
CA PRO A 1087 -20.60 -15.63 -16.05
C PRO A 1087 -21.99 -15.77 -15.41
N ALA A 1088 -23.05 -15.62 -16.21
CA ALA A 1088 -24.47 -15.74 -15.79
C ALA A 1088 -24.90 -17.19 -15.49
N ARG A 1089 -24.10 -17.89 -14.69
CA ARG A 1089 -24.36 -19.22 -14.16
C ARG A 1089 -23.86 -19.26 -12.71
N ALA A 1090 -24.26 -20.29 -11.98
CA ALA A 1090 -23.65 -20.59 -10.70
C ALA A 1090 -22.13 -20.77 -10.88
N ILE A 1091 -21.34 -20.07 -10.06
CA ILE A 1091 -19.87 -20.19 -10.04
C ILE A 1091 -19.36 -20.59 -8.67
N SER A 1092 -18.30 -21.40 -8.65
CA SER A 1092 -17.63 -21.82 -7.41
C SER A 1092 -16.77 -20.70 -6.83
N THR A 1093 -16.36 -20.83 -5.57
CA THR A 1093 -15.42 -19.88 -4.93
C THR A 1093 -14.10 -19.81 -5.69
N ARG A 1094 -13.64 -20.93 -6.26
CA ARG A 1094 -12.44 -20.96 -7.11
C ARG A 1094 -12.65 -20.22 -8.42
N GLU A 1095 -13.73 -20.50 -9.14
CA GLU A 1095 -14.03 -19.80 -10.39
C GLU A 1095 -14.12 -18.29 -10.18
N ARG A 1096 -14.66 -17.84 -9.04
CA ARG A 1096 -14.67 -16.43 -8.66
C ARG A 1096 -13.24 -15.85 -8.61
N TRP A 1097 -12.32 -16.53 -7.93
CA TRP A 1097 -10.95 -16.05 -7.81
C TRP A 1097 -10.16 -16.17 -9.11
N ASP A 1098 -10.39 -17.20 -9.93
CA ASP A 1098 -9.80 -17.30 -11.26
C ASP A 1098 -10.20 -16.10 -12.15
N LEU A 1099 -11.39 -15.55 -11.95
CA LEU A 1099 -11.84 -14.35 -12.65
C LEU A 1099 -11.25 -13.05 -12.07
N ILE A 1100 -11.02 -12.96 -10.75
CA ILE A 1100 -10.45 -11.77 -10.09
C ILE A 1100 -8.95 -11.65 -10.32
N ASN A 1101 -8.24 -12.76 -10.14
CA ASN A 1101 -6.78 -12.78 -10.07
C ASN A 1101 -6.16 -14.05 -10.66
N GLY A 1102 -6.91 -14.81 -11.47
CA GLY A 1102 -6.39 -15.93 -12.26
C GLY A 1102 -5.55 -15.46 -13.45
N GLU A 1103 -5.03 -16.42 -14.22
CA GLU A 1103 -4.06 -16.21 -15.30
C GLU A 1103 -4.47 -15.14 -16.33
N GLN A 1104 -5.75 -15.08 -16.66
CA GLN A 1104 -6.29 -14.15 -17.66
C GLN A 1104 -6.77 -12.83 -17.05
N ALA A 1105 -6.86 -12.74 -15.72
CA ALA A 1105 -7.31 -11.53 -15.04
C ALA A 1105 -6.21 -10.46 -15.07
N SER A 1106 -6.59 -9.21 -15.31
CA SER A 1106 -5.68 -8.05 -15.21
C SER A 1106 -4.41 -8.15 -16.08
N GLY A 1107 -4.53 -8.77 -17.26
CA GLY A 1107 -3.40 -9.02 -18.16
C GLY A 1107 -2.32 -9.93 -17.55
N GLY A 1108 -2.70 -10.82 -16.62
CA GLY A 1108 -1.81 -11.74 -15.93
C GLY A 1108 -1.00 -11.13 -14.78
N ARG A 1109 -1.13 -9.81 -14.53
CA ARG A 1109 -0.37 -9.11 -13.47
C ARG A 1109 -0.63 -9.68 -12.07
N CYS A 1110 -1.90 -9.93 -11.74
CA CYS A 1110 -2.27 -10.52 -10.45
C CYS A 1110 -1.80 -11.97 -10.33
N TRP A 1111 -1.83 -12.72 -11.44
CA TRP A 1111 -1.43 -14.12 -11.48
C TRP A 1111 0.04 -14.33 -11.17
N GLN A 1112 0.91 -13.33 -11.41
CA GLN A 1112 2.33 -13.37 -11.03
C GLN A 1112 2.54 -13.81 -9.57
N CYS A 1113 1.69 -13.33 -8.66
CA CYS A 1113 1.69 -13.76 -7.27
C CYS A 1113 0.63 -14.85 -7.01
N HIS A 1114 -0.57 -14.70 -7.56
CA HIS A 1114 -1.72 -15.55 -7.25
C HIS A 1114 -1.59 -17.00 -7.75
N GLN A 1115 -0.73 -17.28 -8.73
CA GLN A 1115 -0.39 -18.65 -9.15
C GLN A 1115 0.13 -19.52 -7.99
N TYR A 1116 0.73 -18.92 -6.97
CA TYR A 1116 1.22 -19.65 -5.79
C TYR A 1116 0.16 -19.80 -4.69
N MET A 1117 -0.85 -18.94 -4.68
CA MET A 1117 -1.80 -18.81 -3.58
C MET A 1117 -3.13 -19.47 -3.88
N ASN A 1118 -3.64 -19.32 -5.10
CA ASN A 1118 -5.02 -19.64 -5.41
C ASN A 1118 -5.29 -21.15 -5.33
N ASP A 1119 -4.52 -21.97 -6.05
CA ASP A 1119 -4.67 -23.43 -6.00
C ASP A 1119 -4.31 -24.00 -4.62
N THR A 1120 -3.31 -23.40 -3.97
CA THR A 1120 -2.93 -23.76 -2.59
C THR A 1120 -4.08 -23.52 -1.61
N GLY A 1121 -4.79 -22.39 -1.74
CA GLY A 1121 -5.96 -22.08 -0.94
C GLY A 1121 -7.20 -22.88 -1.30
N ALA A 1122 -7.41 -23.13 -2.61
CA ALA A 1122 -8.54 -23.90 -3.14
C ALA A 1122 -8.57 -25.32 -2.54
N SER A 1123 -7.38 -25.90 -2.34
CA SER A 1123 -7.19 -27.21 -1.72
C SER A 1123 -7.90 -27.36 -0.36
N MET A 1124 -8.14 -26.25 0.35
CA MET A 1124 -8.77 -26.23 1.67
C MET A 1124 -10.29 -25.98 1.61
N GLU A 1125 -10.88 -25.74 0.44
CA GLU A 1125 -12.30 -25.32 0.35
C GLU A 1125 -13.31 -26.38 0.77
N HIS A 1126 -12.85 -27.64 0.90
CA HIS A 1126 -13.56 -28.71 1.58
C HIS A 1126 -13.83 -28.44 3.08
N TYR A 1127 -13.29 -27.39 3.67
CA TYR A 1127 -13.62 -26.93 5.02
C TYR A 1127 -14.23 -25.53 5.00
N ASP A 1128 -15.40 -25.37 5.61
CA ASP A 1128 -16.06 -24.07 5.72
C ASP A 1128 -15.33 -23.12 6.72
N ALA A 1129 -15.86 -21.90 6.86
CA ALA A 1129 -15.27 -20.89 7.75
C ALA A 1129 -15.30 -21.26 9.25
N ALA A 1130 -16.09 -22.28 9.63
CA ALA A 1130 -16.17 -22.83 10.98
C ALA A 1130 -15.42 -24.18 11.13
N GLY A 1131 -14.68 -24.60 10.10
CA GLY A 1131 -13.85 -25.80 10.11
C GLY A 1131 -14.60 -27.11 9.87
N ARG A 1132 -15.83 -27.08 9.36
CA ARG A 1132 -16.63 -28.28 9.08
C ARG A 1132 -16.36 -28.77 7.65
N TYR A 1133 -16.27 -30.08 7.49
CA TYR A 1133 -16.05 -30.68 6.18
C TYR A 1133 -17.30 -30.58 5.30
N ARG A 1134 -17.12 -30.26 4.03
CA ARG A 1134 -18.17 -30.12 3.03
C ARG A 1134 -17.68 -30.62 1.66
N GLN A 1135 -18.59 -31.22 0.88
CA GLN A 1135 -18.33 -31.62 -0.50
C GLN A 1135 -18.86 -30.63 -1.52
N GLN A 1136 -19.84 -29.83 -1.09
CA GLN A 1136 -20.46 -28.80 -1.88
C GLN A 1136 -20.38 -27.47 -1.14
N GLU A 1137 -20.34 -26.40 -1.91
CA GLU A 1137 -20.42 -25.04 -1.42
C GLU A 1137 -21.63 -24.34 -2.03
N PRO A 1138 -22.26 -23.40 -1.32
CA PRO A 1138 -23.18 -22.48 -1.99
C PRO A 1138 -22.40 -21.80 -3.11
N ALA A 1139 -23.00 -21.69 -4.30
CA ALA A 1139 -22.43 -20.90 -5.37
C ALA A 1139 -22.02 -19.52 -4.82
N TYR A 1140 -20.90 -18.95 -5.25
CA TYR A 1140 -20.48 -17.65 -4.71
C TYR A 1140 -21.56 -16.57 -4.91
N ASN A 1141 -22.24 -16.64 -6.06
CA ASN A 1141 -23.44 -15.87 -6.39
C ASN A 1141 -24.74 -16.58 -5.94
N TYR A 1142 -24.76 -17.18 -4.75
CA TYR A 1142 -25.88 -17.99 -4.25
C TYR A 1142 -27.22 -17.26 -4.27
N ALA A 1143 -27.21 -15.94 -4.00
CA ALA A 1143 -28.42 -15.12 -4.02
C ALA A 1143 -29.09 -15.11 -5.41
N GLN A 1144 -28.31 -15.23 -6.48
CA GLN A 1144 -28.81 -15.29 -7.87
C GLN A 1144 -29.05 -16.74 -8.32
N PHE A 1145 -28.17 -17.65 -7.91
CA PHE A 1145 -28.25 -19.07 -8.24
C PHE A 1145 -28.18 -19.86 -6.94
N PRO A 1146 -29.33 -20.16 -6.30
CA PRO A 1146 -29.39 -20.81 -4.99
C PRO A 1146 -29.13 -22.32 -5.09
N VAL A 1147 -28.07 -22.68 -5.79
CA VAL A 1147 -27.59 -24.05 -6.01
C VAL A 1147 -26.34 -24.29 -5.18
N GLN A 1148 -26.20 -25.51 -4.74
CA GLN A 1148 -24.96 -26.01 -4.19
C GLN A 1148 -24.10 -26.50 -5.36
N LEU A 1149 -22.83 -26.11 -5.39
CA LEU A 1149 -21.86 -26.52 -6.39
C LEU A 1149 -20.85 -27.48 -5.77
N PRO A 1150 -20.36 -28.48 -6.53
CA PRO A 1150 -19.23 -29.28 -6.08
C PRO A 1150 -18.00 -28.39 -5.89
N ILE A 1151 -17.27 -28.61 -4.80
CA ILE A 1151 -16.04 -27.88 -4.50
C ILE A 1151 -14.95 -28.27 -5.49
N LYS A 1152 -14.24 -27.27 -6.03
CA LYS A 1152 -13.12 -27.45 -6.96
C LYS A 1152 -11.78 -27.28 -6.24
N ALA A 1153 -11.36 -28.28 -5.47
CA ALA A 1153 -10.15 -28.20 -4.62
C ALA A 1153 -8.82 -28.49 -5.35
N SER A 1154 -8.85 -29.24 -6.46
CA SER A 1154 -7.63 -29.81 -7.07
C SER A 1154 -6.85 -28.85 -7.98
N GLY A 1155 -5.54 -28.75 -7.85
CA GLY A 1155 -4.75 -27.83 -8.68
C GLY A 1155 -3.25 -28.06 -8.57
N PRO A 1156 -2.42 -27.28 -9.27
CA PRO A 1156 -0.98 -27.35 -9.12
C PRO A 1156 -0.50 -26.67 -7.82
N PHE A 1157 0.30 -27.37 -7.03
CA PHE A 1157 1.16 -26.75 -6.02
C PHE A 1157 2.50 -26.36 -6.66
N ILE A 1158 2.65 -25.09 -7.02
CA ILE A 1158 3.87 -24.58 -7.67
C ILE A 1158 5.00 -24.41 -6.65
N GLY A 1159 6.09 -25.16 -6.76
CA GLY A 1159 7.29 -25.07 -5.93
C GLY A 1159 8.53 -24.66 -6.73
N VAL A 1160 9.69 -24.63 -6.07
CA VAL A 1160 11.00 -24.35 -6.73
C VAL A 1160 11.41 -25.46 -7.71
N ASP A 1161 10.93 -26.68 -7.48
CA ASP A 1161 11.22 -27.86 -8.32
C ASP A 1161 10.17 -28.07 -9.43
N GLY A 1162 9.23 -27.13 -9.60
CA GLY A 1162 8.11 -27.22 -10.53
C GLY A 1162 6.74 -27.37 -9.86
N ALA A 1163 5.71 -27.65 -10.65
CA ALA A 1163 4.33 -27.80 -10.18
C ALA A 1163 3.97 -29.26 -9.89
N VAL A 1164 3.41 -29.53 -8.71
CA VAL A 1164 2.92 -30.87 -8.32
C VAL A 1164 1.39 -30.87 -8.26
N PRO A 1165 0.68 -31.78 -8.92
CA PRO A 1165 -0.78 -31.85 -8.81
C PRO A 1165 -1.20 -32.28 -7.41
N ILE A 1166 -2.19 -31.59 -6.84
CA ILE A 1166 -2.84 -31.92 -5.57
C ILE A 1166 -4.35 -32.01 -5.77
N ASP A 1167 -4.99 -32.96 -5.10
CA ASP A 1167 -6.46 -33.11 -5.14
C ASP A 1167 -7.16 -32.18 -4.14
N ASP A 1168 -6.56 -32.04 -2.95
CA ASP A 1168 -7.03 -31.22 -1.84
C ASP A 1168 -5.86 -30.91 -0.87
N VAL A 1169 -6.17 -30.32 0.29
CA VAL A 1169 -5.17 -29.94 1.29
C VAL A 1169 -4.41 -31.14 1.87
N ARG A 1170 -4.96 -32.36 1.81
CA ARG A 1170 -4.22 -33.57 2.19
C ARG A 1170 -3.05 -33.82 1.26
N GLY A 1171 -3.20 -33.51 -0.02
CA GLY A 1171 -2.10 -33.49 -0.99
C GLY A 1171 -0.95 -32.59 -0.53
N ILE A 1172 -1.25 -31.37 -0.07
CA ILE A 1172 -0.25 -30.45 0.48
C ILE A 1172 0.37 -30.99 1.77
N SER A 1173 -0.44 -31.50 2.70
CA SER A 1173 0.07 -32.10 3.94
C SER A 1173 1.09 -33.21 3.68
N LYS A 1174 0.90 -34.02 2.63
CA LYS A 1174 1.85 -35.08 2.23
C LYS A 1174 3.15 -34.53 1.64
N LEU A 1175 3.14 -33.32 1.07
CA LEU A 1175 4.33 -32.67 0.50
C LEU A 1175 5.24 -32.05 1.58
N ILE A 1176 4.67 -31.55 2.68
CA ILE A 1176 5.41 -30.77 3.70
C ILE A 1176 6.65 -31.49 4.24
N ALA A 1177 6.55 -32.79 4.51
CA ALA A 1177 7.65 -33.57 5.09
C ALA A 1177 8.75 -33.94 4.08
N HIS A 1178 8.54 -33.69 2.79
CA HIS A 1178 9.44 -34.10 1.71
C HIS A 1178 9.88 -32.94 0.82
N ASN A 1179 9.31 -31.75 1.02
CA ASN A 1179 9.63 -30.56 0.24
C ASN A 1179 10.76 -29.75 0.91
N SER A 1180 11.84 -29.50 0.18
CA SER A 1180 13.03 -28.79 0.67
C SER A 1180 12.74 -27.42 1.28
N ALA A 1181 11.87 -26.62 0.65
CA ALA A 1181 11.50 -25.30 1.16
C ALA A 1181 10.70 -25.38 2.47
N SER A 1182 9.86 -26.42 2.62
CA SER A 1182 9.12 -26.66 3.86
C SER A 1182 10.00 -27.15 5.00
N LEU A 1183 10.96 -28.03 4.71
CA LEU A 1183 11.94 -28.48 5.70
C LEU A 1183 12.81 -27.33 6.20
N PHE A 1184 13.28 -26.47 5.27
CA PHE A 1184 13.97 -25.23 5.61
C PHE A 1184 13.10 -24.32 6.47
N CYS A 1185 11.85 -24.10 6.08
CA CYS A 1185 10.99 -23.17 6.80
C CYS A 1185 10.68 -23.63 8.23
N MET A 1186 10.47 -24.94 8.45
CA MET A 1186 10.33 -25.50 9.79
C MET A 1186 11.59 -25.28 10.64
N ALA A 1187 12.77 -25.60 10.08
CA ALA A 1187 14.05 -25.45 10.76
C ALA A 1187 14.35 -23.98 11.12
N ASP A 1188 14.23 -23.08 10.14
CA ASP A 1188 14.47 -21.65 10.33
C ASP A 1188 13.45 -21.02 11.29
N SER A 1189 12.17 -21.37 11.18
CA SER A 1189 11.13 -20.88 12.09
C SER A 1189 11.40 -21.28 13.54
N TYR A 1190 11.78 -22.54 13.78
CA TYR A 1190 12.11 -22.97 15.13
C TYR A 1190 13.41 -22.33 15.64
N PHE A 1191 14.42 -22.19 14.78
CA PHE A 1191 15.65 -21.47 15.10
C PHE A 1191 15.36 -20.02 15.52
N ARG A 1192 14.52 -19.28 14.78
CA ARG A 1192 14.12 -17.91 15.11
C ARG A 1192 13.36 -17.83 16.43
N PHE A 1193 12.40 -18.71 16.63
CA PHE A 1193 11.63 -18.80 17.88
C PHE A 1193 12.53 -19.02 19.10
N ALA A 1194 13.46 -19.98 18.99
CA ALA A 1194 14.38 -20.37 20.04
C ALA A 1194 15.47 -19.32 20.32
N SER A 1195 16.08 -18.76 19.27
CA SER A 1195 17.22 -17.85 19.39
C SER A 1195 16.82 -16.39 19.60
N GLY A 1196 15.66 -15.97 19.11
CA GLY A 1196 15.28 -14.55 19.04
C GLY A 1196 16.00 -13.76 17.95
N ASN A 1197 16.68 -14.43 17.01
CA ASN A 1197 17.38 -13.80 15.88
C ASN A 1197 17.03 -14.47 14.55
N LYS A 1198 17.13 -13.69 13.45
CA LYS A 1198 17.06 -14.23 12.08
C LYS A 1198 18.31 -15.09 11.85
N SER A 1199 18.17 -16.16 11.08
CA SER A 1199 19.33 -16.91 10.61
C SER A 1199 20.16 -16.06 9.62
N ASP A 1200 21.47 -16.27 9.63
CA ASP A 1200 22.45 -15.53 8.84
C ASP A 1200 23.65 -16.43 8.52
N GLU A 1201 24.69 -15.86 7.89
CA GLU A 1201 25.90 -16.60 7.52
C GLU A 1201 26.50 -17.37 8.72
N SER A 1202 26.59 -16.72 9.89
CA SER A 1202 27.20 -17.30 11.10
C SER A 1202 26.42 -18.49 11.68
N THR A 1203 25.14 -18.63 11.33
CA THR A 1203 24.24 -19.65 11.86
C THR A 1203 23.76 -20.64 10.79
N SER A 1204 24.15 -20.41 9.53
CA SER A 1204 23.78 -21.19 8.34
C SER A 1204 24.04 -22.69 8.49
N ALA A 1205 25.21 -23.09 8.99
CA ALA A 1205 25.56 -24.50 9.18
C ALA A 1205 24.62 -25.20 10.18
N THR A 1206 24.17 -24.46 11.21
CA THR A 1206 23.22 -24.99 12.20
C THR A 1206 21.86 -25.21 11.55
N VAL A 1207 21.32 -24.21 10.85
CA VAL A 1207 20.02 -24.34 10.15
C VAL A 1207 20.09 -25.46 9.11
N LYS A 1208 21.19 -25.57 8.36
CA LYS A 1208 21.41 -26.67 7.41
C LYS A 1208 21.40 -28.03 8.10
N ALA A 1209 22.07 -28.19 9.24
CA ALA A 1209 22.06 -29.44 10.00
C ALA A 1209 20.65 -29.82 10.49
N LEU A 1210 19.81 -28.84 10.85
CA LEU A 1210 18.40 -29.07 11.16
C LEU A 1210 17.64 -29.58 9.93
N VAL A 1211 17.82 -28.96 8.77
CA VAL A 1211 17.19 -29.36 7.50
C VAL A 1211 17.64 -30.75 7.08
N ASP A 1212 18.94 -31.05 7.13
CA ASP A 1212 19.49 -32.37 6.79
C ASP A 1212 18.93 -33.46 7.73
N GLY A 1213 18.82 -33.16 9.03
CA GLY A 1213 18.20 -34.06 10.01
C GLY A 1213 16.72 -34.35 9.70
N LEU A 1214 15.95 -33.30 9.40
CA LEU A 1214 14.55 -33.44 8.96
C LEU A 1214 14.44 -34.22 7.65
N LYS A 1215 15.33 -33.99 6.68
CA LYS A 1215 15.34 -34.73 5.40
C LYS A 1215 15.63 -36.22 5.60
N GLY A 1216 16.49 -36.56 6.57
CA GLY A 1216 16.89 -37.95 6.83
C GLY A 1216 15.80 -38.80 7.48
N ASN A 1217 15.12 -38.29 8.52
CA ASN A 1217 14.14 -39.07 9.28
C ASN A 1217 12.87 -38.31 9.70
N GLY A 1218 12.76 -37.02 9.37
CA GLY A 1218 11.62 -36.18 9.71
C GLY A 1218 11.45 -35.88 11.20
N SER A 1219 12.39 -36.27 12.07
CA SER A 1219 12.22 -36.22 13.53
C SER A 1219 12.22 -34.80 14.08
N LEU A 1220 11.10 -34.37 14.65
CA LEU A 1220 10.97 -33.10 15.35
C LEU A 1220 11.80 -33.10 16.64
N PRO A 1221 11.73 -34.10 17.55
CA PRO A 1221 12.66 -34.17 18.68
C PRO A 1221 14.14 -34.22 18.26
N GLY A 1222 14.44 -34.85 17.13
CA GLY A 1222 15.77 -34.84 16.53
C GLY A 1222 16.23 -33.44 16.18
N MET A 1223 15.42 -32.68 15.44
CA MET A 1223 15.67 -31.27 15.12
C MET A 1223 15.88 -30.44 16.39
N LEU A 1224 15.01 -30.60 17.38
CA LEU A 1224 15.08 -29.90 18.66
C LEU A 1224 16.40 -30.17 19.40
N ARG A 1225 16.85 -31.44 19.44
CA ARG A 1225 18.16 -31.81 20.02
C ARG A 1225 19.31 -31.20 19.23
N THR A 1226 19.31 -31.34 17.90
CA THR A 1226 20.36 -30.79 17.03
C THR A 1226 20.56 -29.30 17.29
N LEU A 1227 19.48 -28.52 17.45
CA LEU A 1227 19.60 -27.10 17.80
C LEU A 1227 20.26 -26.91 19.17
N GLY A 1228 19.73 -27.52 20.24
CA GLY A 1228 20.21 -27.30 21.60
C GLY A 1228 21.63 -27.80 21.86
N THR A 1229 22.12 -28.74 21.04
CA THR A 1229 23.51 -29.22 21.09
C THR A 1229 24.44 -28.54 20.09
N SER A 1230 23.92 -27.68 19.21
CA SER A 1230 24.72 -27.02 18.17
C SER A 1230 25.75 -26.04 18.75
N ASN A 1231 26.80 -25.78 17.95
CA ASN A 1231 27.75 -24.72 18.29
C ASN A 1231 27.07 -23.35 18.34
N ALA A 1232 26.09 -23.06 17.47
CA ALA A 1232 25.38 -21.79 17.50
C ALA A 1232 24.56 -21.57 18.79
N PHE A 1233 24.16 -22.65 19.46
CA PHE A 1233 23.48 -22.57 20.75
C PHE A 1233 24.47 -22.29 21.88
N GLN A 1234 25.58 -23.04 21.94
CA GLN A 1234 26.54 -23.04 23.05
C GLN A 1234 27.63 -21.97 22.94
N PHE A 1235 28.00 -21.58 21.72
CA PHE A 1235 29.05 -20.62 21.42
C PHE A 1235 28.48 -19.41 20.71
N LYS A 1236 28.95 -18.24 21.11
CA LYS A 1236 28.47 -16.94 20.66
C LYS A 1236 29.60 -16.13 20.07
N THR A 1237 29.31 -15.30 19.09
CA THR A 1237 30.20 -14.27 18.54
C THR A 1237 29.73 -12.88 18.92
N GLN A 1238 30.68 -11.93 18.93
CA GLN A 1238 30.36 -10.52 19.13
C GLN A 1238 29.35 -10.06 18.09
N ARG A 1239 28.47 -9.16 18.50
CA ARG A 1239 27.51 -8.52 17.60
C ARG A 1239 28.13 -7.23 17.07
N ASP A 1240 28.13 -7.07 15.75
CA ASP A 1240 28.49 -5.82 15.06
C ASP A 1240 27.53 -4.68 15.37
#